data_AF-A0A9D1G5C9-F1
#
_entry.id   AF-A0A9D1G5C9-F1
#
_cell.length_a   1.000
_cell.length_b   1.000
_cell.length_c   1.000
_cell.angle_alpha   90.00
_cell.angle_beta   90.00
_cell.angle_gamma   90.00
#
_symmetry.space_group_name_H-M   'P 1'
#
loop_
_entity.id
_entity.type
_entity.pdbx_description
1 polymer ?
#
loop_
_entity_poly.entity_id
_entity_poly.type
_entity_poly.pdbx_seq_one_letter_code
_entity_poly.pdbx_strand_id
1 'polypeptide(L)'
;MASFREVEYMDAPRGHRRRRRRRRQRWGRVAALLLIVVLGLAAYKLTDGFSSFSLPVSVPLDNTDTEFDYDLDALSAQITDDMFIGECGDEEAEKLRELAADNSEWRDELEFMAANIGIYREEAVVTAINGVEKTPFALLSAFRAPDDSGLRAGIEISEGEVPYLLQYDSRWCFHAYGSSVMGFTACGPACLSMAAIGLTGNTLYTPAYVADMSEAGGHYVMDAGTAWSLFTAGAAELGLRSETIVVDKNTMKDRLEAGAVLIAAMSPGDFTTSGHFIVIVGTVLGGGFKVYDPNSIERSGRTWSFDRLAGQITQLWSLTYSGTPSDIQQPAAGETYIADCEEFITLRSAPDVNASAITTIPKGGEMTLLGFEGAFAEVEYQGQRGYVLSTYIVPKGDSAYPTAAWGYGDVVSGLQRLAEEYPGQLELSSIGTSVEGRELPAAVVGEAGAEYEVLIQGGIHGREYVGAYLTLCQLEQLLEHGVPEDVRYHFIPVSNPDGLEISHTGTLGQAQREIYLSELAAGLTDLTEAEYARQWKSNAAGVDLNRNFDAGWVQIEDGGVPSSEGCRGAAPEDQPESRALAEYTRQLMPDATVSYHSSGSLVYAEYALAPQEVNAASRSLAEALGEAPGYPLEDTEELDAGGYKDWAVSALGIPSVTVELGYGDDPQRLAACAVIRVRNVAAPYVIADWLRSAAAG
;
A
#
# COMPACT_ATOMS: atom_id res chain seq x y z
N MET A 1 7.34 -71.57 -33.66
CA MET A 1 8.20 -70.41 -33.94
C MET A 1 7.85 -69.33 -32.93
N ALA A 2 8.82 -69.00 -32.06
CA ALA A 2 8.97 -67.88 -31.10
C ALA A 2 7.71 -67.19 -30.52
N SER A 3 7.52 -66.96 -29.22
CA SER A 3 8.37 -67.10 -28.02
C SER A 3 7.44 -67.12 -26.79
N PHE A 4 7.83 -67.91 -25.80
CA PHE A 4 7.15 -68.22 -24.54
C PHE A 4 7.14 -67.04 -23.54
N ARG A 5 6.15 -67.05 -22.63
CA ARG A 5 6.35 -66.66 -21.23
C ARG A 5 5.76 -67.75 -20.34
N GLU A 6 6.65 -68.40 -19.59
CA GLU A 6 6.35 -69.43 -18.61
C GLU A 6 5.83 -68.85 -17.30
N VAL A 7 5.12 -69.74 -16.61
CA VAL A 7 4.49 -69.65 -15.30
C VAL A 7 5.52 -69.91 -14.21
N GLU A 8 5.37 -69.30 -13.04
CA GLU A 8 5.96 -69.84 -11.80
C GLU A 8 4.92 -69.93 -10.67
N TYR A 9 5.16 -70.91 -9.81
CA TYR A 9 4.24 -71.68 -8.99
C TYR A 9 4.21 -71.22 -7.52
N MET A 10 3.04 -71.40 -6.88
CA MET A 10 2.75 -71.78 -5.46
C MET A 10 3.51 -71.11 -4.29
N ASP A 11 2.83 -70.66 -3.23
CA ASP A 11 2.42 -71.59 -2.17
C ASP A 11 1.22 -71.19 -1.27
N ALA A 12 0.66 -72.22 -0.62
CA ALA A 12 -0.69 -72.34 -0.06
C ALA A 12 -0.75 -72.09 1.49
N PRO A 13 -1.73 -72.59 2.29
CA PRO A 13 -3.19 -72.34 2.33
C PRO A 13 -3.84 -72.18 3.74
N ARG A 14 -5.14 -71.84 3.74
CA ARG A 14 -6.24 -72.27 4.67
C ARG A 14 -6.33 -71.75 6.10
N GLY A 15 -7.58 -71.38 6.50
CA GLY A 15 -7.94 -71.25 7.92
C GLY A 15 -9.37 -70.81 8.24
N HIS A 16 -10.40 -71.54 7.78
CA HIS A 16 -11.79 -71.36 8.24
C HIS A 16 -12.01 -71.92 9.66
N ARG A 17 -12.41 -71.09 10.63
CA ARG A 17 -13.19 -71.50 11.82
C ARG A 17 -14.21 -70.43 12.24
N ARG A 18 -15.42 -70.51 11.66
CA ARG A 18 -16.63 -69.78 12.10
C ARG A 18 -17.27 -70.49 13.31
N ARG A 19 -17.94 -69.68 14.14
CA ARG A 19 -18.86 -70.00 15.28
C ARG A 19 -18.29 -69.91 16.71
N ARG A 20 -17.76 -68.74 17.07
CA ARG A 20 -17.75 -68.25 18.47
C ARG A 20 -17.58 -66.71 18.56
N ARG A 21 -18.33 -65.95 17.76
CA ARG A 21 -18.13 -64.49 17.66
C ARG A 21 -19.41 -63.71 17.35
N ARG A 22 -20.49 -63.91 18.12
CA ARG A 22 -21.71 -63.03 18.02
C ARG A 22 -22.32 -62.58 19.35
N ARG A 23 -21.75 -62.92 20.51
CA ARG A 23 -22.18 -62.36 21.83
C ARG A 23 -21.22 -61.32 22.43
N ARG A 24 -19.99 -61.19 21.92
CA ARG A 24 -18.98 -60.19 22.38
C ARG A 24 -19.10 -58.80 21.72
N GLN A 25 -19.79 -58.67 20.59
CA GLN A 25 -19.87 -57.40 19.84
C GLN A 25 -20.99 -56.44 20.29
N ARG A 26 -22.06 -56.93 20.94
CA ARG A 26 -23.10 -56.03 21.49
C ARG A 26 -22.69 -55.41 22.83
N TRP A 27 -22.06 -56.18 23.71
CA TRP A 27 -21.50 -55.65 24.97
C TRP A 27 -20.30 -54.74 24.75
N GLY A 28 -19.47 -54.98 23.73
CA GLY A 28 -18.36 -54.09 23.38
C GLY A 28 -18.81 -52.70 22.90
N ARG A 29 -19.96 -52.59 22.20
CA ARG A 29 -20.48 -51.29 21.74
C ARG A 29 -21.18 -50.50 22.85
N VAL A 30 -21.89 -51.18 23.75
CA VAL A 30 -22.50 -50.53 24.94
C VAL A 30 -21.42 -50.14 25.95
N ALA A 31 -20.38 -50.97 26.14
CA ALA A 31 -19.24 -50.63 26.98
C ALA A 31 -18.39 -49.49 26.38
N ALA A 32 -18.23 -49.43 25.05
CA ALA A 32 -17.52 -48.32 24.39
C ALA A 32 -18.31 -47.00 24.46
N LEU A 33 -19.63 -47.04 24.30
CA LEU A 33 -20.48 -45.84 24.47
C LEU A 33 -20.53 -45.37 25.93
N LEU A 34 -20.60 -46.29 26.90
CA LEU A 34 -20.47 -45.94 28.32
C LEU A 34 -19.06 -45.42 28.66
N LEU A 35 -18.00 -45.96 28.04
CA LEU A 35 -16.65 -45.45 28.23
C LEU A 35 -16.50 -44.05 27.62
N ILE A 36 -17.11 -43.76 26.46
CA ILE A 36 -17.10 -42.43 25.84
C ILE A 36 -17.93 -41.44 26.66
N VAL A 37 -19.07 -41.86 27.23
CA VAL A 37 -19.88 -41.01 28.12
C VAL A 37 -19.20 -40.80 29.47
N VAL A 38 -18.51 -41.80 30.02
CA VAL A 38 -17.71 -41.67 31.25
C VAL A 38 -16.44 -40.87 31.02
N LEU A 39 -15.77 -41.01 29.88
CA LEU A 39 -14.62 -40.18 29.47
C LEU A 39 -15.06 -38.76 29.13
N GLY A 40 -16.24 -38.58 28.55
CA GLY A 40 -16.86 -37.27 28.29
C GLY A 40 -17.33 -36.58 29.57
N LEU A 41 -17.90 -37.32 30.53
CA LEU A 41 -18.24 -36.81 31.86
C LEU A 41 -17.02 -36.60 32.75
N ALA A 42 -15.96 -37.40 32.58
CA ALA A 42 -14.66 -37.19 33.24
C ALA A 42 -13.94 -35.98 32.63
N ALA A 43 -13.98 -35.79 31.31
CA ALA A 43 -13.48 -34.59 30.64
C ALA A 43 -14.28 -33.34 31.05
N TYR A 44 -15.61 -33.43 31.10
CA TYR A 44 -16.49 -32.35 31.57
C TYR A 44 -16.30 -32.03 33.07
N LYS A 45 -15.95 -33.01 33.91
CA LYS A 45 -15.56 -32.78 35.31
C LYS A 45 -14.10 -32.37 35.51
N LEU A 46 -13.23 -32.56 34.51
CA LEU A 46 -11.84 -32.10 34.52
C LEU A 46 -11.70 -30.66 34.00
N THR A 47 -12.65 -30.17 33.20
CA THR A 47 -12.69 -28.78 32.71
C THR A 47 -13.12 -27.76 33.77
N ASP A 48 -13.77 -28.16 34.86
CA ASP A 48 -14.13 -27.28 35.97
C ASP A 48 -13.03 -27.18 37.06
N GLY A 49 -11.85 -27.81 36.87
CA GLY A 49 -10.86 -27.92 37.94
C GLY A 49 -9.37 -27.95 37.57
N PHE A 50 -8.98 -27.79 36.30
CA PHE A 50 -7.57 -27.76 35.91
C PHE A 50 -7.30 -26.64 34.90
N SER A 51 -6.86 -25.49 35.39
CA SER A 51 -6.50 -24.28 34.64
C SER A 51 -5.05 -24.25 34.14
N SER A 52 -4.39 -25.40 33.91
CA SER A 52 -2.93 -25.42 33.70
C SER A 52 -2.36 -26.27 32.55
N PHE A 53 -3.17 -26.80 31.64
CA PHE A 53 -2.63 -27.42 30.41
C PHE A 53 -2.77 -26.47 29.21
N SER A 54 -1.72 -25.69 28.93
CA SER A 54 -1.55 -24.96 27.67
C SER A 54 -1.08 -25.93 26.58
N LEU A 55 -1.84 -26.09 25.50
CA LEU A 55 -1.37 -26.81 24.32
C LEU A 55 -0.27 -25.96 23.65
N PRO A 56 0.86 -26.58 23.22
CA PRO A 56 1.90 -25.87 22.48
C PRO A 56 1.37 -25.42 21.12
N VAL A 57 1.69 -24.19 20.73
CA VAL A 57 1.39 -23.59 19.43
C VAL A 57 2.71 -23.34 18.72
N SER A 58 2.80 -23.63 17.42
CA SER A 58 3.98 -23.31 16.62
C SER A 58 4.10 -21.80 16.43
N VAL A 59 5.26 -21.25 16.77
CA VAL A 59 5.65 -19.87 16.47
C VAL A 59 6.47 -19.91 15.18
N PRO A 60 6.15 -19.07 14.17
CA PRO A 60 6.99 -18.94 12.98
C PRO A 60 8.27 -18.20 13.36
N LEU A 61 9.41 -18.89 13.34
CA LEU A 61 10.71 -18.34 13.72
C LEU A 61 11.52 -17.85 12.51
N ASP A 62 10.92 -17.81 11.33
CA ASP A 62 11.60 -17.44 10.07
C ASP A 62 12.07 -15.98 10.08
N ASN A 63 11.42 -15.14 10.90
CA ASN A 63 11.79 -13.73 11.10
C ASN A 63 12.49 -13.47 12.43
N THR A 64 13.15 -14.47 13.01
CA THR A 64 13.95 -14.27 14.23
C THR A 64 15.41 -14.59 13.99
N ASP A 65 16.27 -13.61 14.18
CA ASP A 65 17.72 -13.74 14.20
C ASP A 65 18.23 -13.40 15.60
N THR A 66 18.75 -14.40 16.29
CA THR A 66 19.35 -14.25 17.63
C THR A 66 20.83 -14.63 17.63
N GLU A 67 21.45 -14.70 16.45
CA GLU A 67 22.87 -15.00 16.32
C GLU A 67 23.70 -13.72 16.41
N PHE A 68 24.77 -13.76 17.19
CA PHE A 68 25.70 -12.65 17.37
C PHE A 68 27.13 -13.18 17.22
N ASP A 69 27.98 -12.41 16.53
CA ASP A 69 29.40 -12.74 16.37
C ASP A 69 30.24 -11.94 17.38
N TYR A 70 30.90 -12.63 18.30
CA TYR A 70 31.77 -12.05 19.31
C TYR A 70 32.78 -13.06 19.86
N ASP A 71 33.84 -12.55 20.47
CA ASP A 71 34.89 -13.34 21.15
C ASP A 71 35.14 -12.74 22.54
N LEU A 72 34.94 -13.55 23.59
CA LEU A 72 35.01 -13.08 24.98
C LEU A 72 36.41 -12.58 25.38
N ASP A 73 37.48 -13.16 24.82
CA ASP A 73 38.85 -12.70 25.07
C ASP A 73 39.08 -11.31 24.43
N ALA A 74 38.57 -11.10 23.21
CA ALA A 74 38.61 -9.82 22.52
C ALA A 74 37.74 -8.76 23.22
N LEU A 75 36.59 -9.13 23.76
CA LEU A 75 35.76 -8.23 24.58
C LEU A 75 36.48 -7.89 25.89
N SER A 76 37.09 -8.87 26.57
CA SER A 76 37.87 -8.62 27.79
C SER A 76 38.99 -7.61 27.55
N ALA A 77 39.65 -7.65 26.38
CA ALA A 77 40.73 -6.74 26.02
C ALA A 77 40.26 -5.30 25.73
N GLN A 78 38.97 -5.09 25.46
CA GLN A 78 38.36 -3.78 25.22
C GLN A 78 37.96 -3.06 26.51
N ILE A 79 37.89 -3.76 27.65
CA ILE A 79 37.46 -3.17 28.92
C ILE A 79 38.48 -2.14 29.40
N THR A 80 38.01 -0.91 29.58
CA THR A 80 38.79 0.22 30.10
C THR A 80 38.11 0.84 31.33
N ASP A 81 38.86 1.61 32.11
CA ASP A 81 38.35 2.24 33.34
C ASP A 81 37.15 3.18 33.09
N ASP A 82 37.05 3.78 31.90
CA ASP A 82 35.95 4.67 31.52
C ASP A 82 34.64 3.95 31.16
N MET A 83 34.67 2.63 30.94
CA MET A 83 33.47 1.82 30.75
C MET A 83 32.73 1.52 32.07
N PHE A 84 33.39 1.72 33.21
CA PHE A 84 32.82 1.35 34.50
C PHE A 84 31.80 2.40 34.97
N ILE A 85 30.53 2.02 34.93
CA ILE A 85 29.40 2.88 35.31
C ILE A 85 28.90 2.62 36.74
N GLY A 86 29.11 1.40 37.26
CA GLY A 86 28.83 1.06 38.66
C GLY A 86 27.35 1.03 39.06
N GLU A 87 26.44 0.79 38.10
CA GLU A 87 25.01 0.64 38.37
C GLU A 87 24.66 -0.72 39.02
N CYS A 88 25.44 -1.76 38.73
CA CYS A 88 25.26 -3.12 39.26
C CYS A 88 26.41 -3.51 40.19
N GLY A 89 26.16 -4.45 41.13
CA GLY A 89 27.13 -4.88 42.13
C GLY A 89 27.16 -6.39 42.38
N ASP A 90 27.67 -6.78 43.55
CA ASP A 90 27.94 -8.18 43.91
C ASP A 90 26.65 -9.04 43.93
N GLU A 91 25.49 -8.45 44.27
CA GLU A 91 24.22 -9.18 44.32
C GLU A 91 23.77 -9.60 42.91
N GLU A 92 23.84 -8.69 41.94
CA GLU A 92 23.52 -8.96 40.54
C GLU A 92 24.52 -9.95 39.93
N ALA A 93 25.80 -9.79 40.23
CA ALA A 93 26.83 -10.73 39.79
C ALA A 93 26.57 -12.15 40.30
N GLU A 94 26.14 -12.32 41.55
CA GLU A 94 25.83 -13.65 42.08
C GLU A 94 24.61 -14.27 41.40
N LYS A 95 23.56 -13.50 41.11
CA LYS A 95 22.39 -13.97 40.34
C LYS A 95 22.78 -14.47 38.95
N LEU A 96 23.71 -13.78 38.28
CA LEU A 96 24.24 -14.22 36.98
C LEU A 96 25.05 -15.51 37.10
N ARG A 97 25.85 -15.69 38.16
CA ARG A 97 26.59 -16.95 38.41
C ARG A 97 25.67 -18.12 38.72
N GLU A 98 24.62 -17.88 39.50
CA GLU A 98 23.59 -18.89 39.76
C GLU A 98 22.93 -19.32 38.44
N LEU A 99 22.59 -18.37 37.57
CA LEU A 99 22.05 -18.65 36.24
C LEU A 99 23.05 -19.40 35.34
N ALA A 100 24.34 -19.05 35.40
CA ALA A 100 25.42 -19.71 34.64
C ALA A 100 25.66 -21.16 35.08
N ALA A 101 25.45 -21.46 36.36
CA ALA A 101 25.55 -22.81 36.88
C ALA A 101 24.48 -23.73 36.26
N ASP A 102 23.27 -23.19 36.06
CA ASP A 102 22.11 -23.92 35.57
C ASP A 102 21.95 -23.86 34.03
N ASN A 103 22.69 -22.98 33.33
CA ASN A 103 22.65 -22.86 31.87
C ASN A 103 24.02 -23.19 31.24
N SER A 104 24.12 -24.30 30.52
CA SER A 104 25.39 -24.70 29.88
C SER A 104 25.68 -24.01 28.55
N GLU A 105 24.68 -23.40 27.92
CA GLU A 105 24.79 -22.77 26.59
C GLU A 105 25.42 -21.38 26.72
N TRP A 106 24.92 -20.57 27.66
CA TRP A 106 25.37 -19.18 27.88
C TRP A 106 26.23 -19.01 29.14
N ARG A 107 26.83 -20.11 29.63
CA ARG A 107 27.59 -20.11 30.89
C ARG A 107 28.71 -19.08 30.87
N ASP A 108 29.50 -19.10 29.81
CA ASP A 108 30.75 -18.34 29.74
C ASP A 108 30.43 -16.84 29.61
N GLU A 109 29.39 -16.47 28.88
CA GLU A 109 28.89 -15.10 28.78
C GLU A 109 28.33 -14.59 30.11
N LEU A 110 27.52 -15.40 30.81
CA LEU A 110 26.97 -15.02 32.12
C LEU A 110 28.08 -14.84 33.17
N GLU A 111 29.06 -15.73 33.20
CA GLU A 111 30.25 -15.60 34.06
C GLU A 111 31.09 -14.38 33.67
N PHE A 112 31.23 -14.10 32.37
CA PHE A 112 31.91 -12.89 31.89
C PHE A 112 31.20 -11.62 32.37
N MET A 113 29.86 -11.57 32.24
CA MET A 113 29.06 -10.45 32.74
C MET A 113 29.20 -10.30 34.26
N ALA A 114 29.13 -11.41 35.02
CA ALA A 114 29.28 -11.40 36.47
C ALA A 114 30.67 -10.96 36.93
N ALA A 115 31.73 -11.35 36.21
CA ALA A 115 33.10 -10.95 36.51
C ALA A 115 33.37 -9.47 36.23
N ASN A 116 32.65 -8.89 35.26
CA ASN A 116 32.81 -7.51 34.81
C ASN A 116 31.57 -6.64 35.13
N ILE A 117 30.84 -6.99 36.20
CA ILE A 117 29.48 -6.47 36.47
C ILE A 117 29.35 -4.94 36.40
N GLY A 118 30.38 -4.19 36.79
CA GLY A 118 30.31 -2.74 36.86
C GLY A 118 30.39 -1.99 35.52
N ILE A 119 30.60 -2.68 34.38
CA ILE A 119 30.45 -2.06 33.05
C ILE A 119 29.01 -2.14 32.51
N TYR A 120 28.15 -2.94 33.15
CA TYR A 120 26.79 -3.18 32.69
C TYR A 120 25.77 -2.29 33.39
N ARG A 121 24.80 -1.82 32.61
CA ARG A 121 23.63 -1.12 33.12
C ARG A 121 22.67 -2.10 33.78
N GLU A 122 21.86 -1.59 34.70
CA GLU A 122 20.84 -2.42 35.37
C GLU A 122 19.91 -3.10 34.36
N GLU A 123 19.50 -2.38 33.30
CA GLU A 123 18.63 -2.91 32.24
C GLU A 123 19.22 -4.14 31.52
N ALA A 124 20.54 -4.16 31.30
CA ALA A 124 21.23 -5.27 30.64
C ALA A 124 21.25 -6.51 31.53
N VAL A 125 21.61 -6.33 32.81
CA VAL A 125 21.68 -7.44 33.77
C VAL A 125 20.31 -8.03 34.06
N VAL A 126 19.30 -7.17 34.25
CA VAL A 126 17.90 -7.59 34.42
C VAL A 126 17.39 -8.35 33.19
N THR A 127 17.80 -7.93 31.98
CA THR A 127 17.43 -8.62 30.73
C THR A 127 17.99 -10.03 30.67
N ALA A 128 19.26 -10.23 31.00
CA ALA A 128 19.89 -11.55 31.04
C ALA A 128 19.24 -12.46 32.12
N ILE A 129 18.97 -11.92 33.31
CA ILE A 129 18.36 -12.67 34.41
C ILE A 129 16.93 -13.12 34.06
N ASN A 130 16.15 -12.26 33.39
CA ASN A 130 14.75 -12.55 33.06
C ASN A 130 14.56 -13.36 31.76
N GLY A 131 15.63 -13.56 30.99
CA GLY A 131 15.60 -14.32 29.74
C GLY A 131 17.02 -14.68 29.33
N VAL A 132 17.46 -15.88 29.71
CA VAL A 132 18.84 -16.34 29.48
C VAL A 132 19.21 -16.41 28.00
N GLU A 133 18.23 -16.58 27.13
CA GLU A 133 18.37 -16.51 25.67
C GLU A 133 18.77 -15.12 25.14
N LYS A 134 18.65 -14.08 25.97
CA LYS A 134 19.01 -12.69 25.64
C LYS A 134 20.41 -12.33 26.09
N THR A 135 21.11 -13.27 26.74
CA THR A 135 22.48 -13.08 27.25
C THR A 135 23.42 -12.50 26.18
N PRO A 136 23.46 -12.98 24.93
CA PRO A 136 24.33 -12.40 23.90
C PRO A 136 24.11 -10.90 23.65
N PHE A 137 22.84 -10.47 23.57
CA PHE A 137 22.48 -9.06 23.41
C PHE A 137 22.87 -8.24 24.65
N ALA A 138 22.54 -8.73 25.85
CA ALA A 138 22.84 -8.05 27.11
C ALA A 138 24.36 -7.94 27.37
N LEU A 139 25.14 -8.96 26.97
CA LEU A 139 26.59 -8.95 26.99
C LEU A 139 27.15 -7.83 26.09
N LEU A 140 26.63 -7.73 24.87
CA LEU A 140 27.16 -6.79 23.87
C LEU A 140 26.74 -5.34 24.11
N SER A 141 25.72 -5.06 24.93
CA SER A 141 25.25 -3.69 25.19
C SER A 141 26.29 -2.80 25.87
N ALA A 142 27.29 -3.38 26.55
CA ALA A 142 28.41 -2.61 27.10
C ALA A 142 29.47 -2.24 26.05
N PHE A 143 29.48 -2.91 24.90
CA PHE A 143 30.51 -2.78 23.86
C PHE A 143 29.99 -2.16 22.56
N ARG A 144 28.67 -2.04 22.40
CA ARG A 144 28.05 -1.47 21.21
C ARG A 144 27.17 -0.29 21.58
N ALA A 145 27.49 0.87 20.99
CA ALA A 145 26.68 2.06 21.11
C ALA A 145 25.37 1.91 20.32
N PRO A 146 24.30 2.63 20.71
CA PRO A 146 23.09 2.75 19.89
C PRO A 146 23.42 3.18 18.46
N ASP A 147 22.74 2.60 17.48
CA ASP A 147 22.93 2.85 16.04
C ASP A 147 21.60 2.98 15.29
N ASP A 148 21.65 3.05 13.95
CA ASP A 148 20.46 3.14 13.08
C ASP A 148 20.17 1.80 12.36
N SER A 149 20.54 0.66 12.97
CA SER A 149 20.43 -0.67 12.33
C SER A 149 18.99 -1.11 12.07
N GLY A 150 18.78 -2.00 11.10
CA GLY A 150 17.52 -2.72 10.96
C GLY A 150 16.36 -2.01 10.25
N LEU A 151 16.51 -0.75 9.82
CA LEU A 151 15.48 0.01 9.08
C LEU A 151 14.96 -0.72 7.83
N ARG A 152 15.81 -1.52 7.19
CA ARG A 152 15.50 -2.31 5.99
C ARG A 152 15.83 -3.79 6.17
N ALA A 153 15.72 -4.30 7.39
CA ALA A 153 15.87 -5.73 7.64
C ALA A 153 14.82 -6.50 6.82
N GLY A 154 15.24 -7.55 6.11
CA GLY A 154 14.33 -8.38 5.34
C GLY A 154 13.37 -9.13 6.27
N ILE A 155 12.07 -8.97 6.05
CA ILE A 155 11.00 -9.67 6.77
C ILE A 155 10.20 -10.47 5.74
N GLU A 156 10.01 -11.75 6.01
CA GLU A 156 9.21 -12.66 5.19
C GLU A 156 7.79 -12.79 5.78
N ILE A 157 6.76 -12.77 4.95
CA ILE A 157 5.38 -12.91 5.40
C ILE A 157 4.60 -13.76 4.40
N SER A 158 3.76 -14.66 4.92
CA SER A 158 2.76 -15.37 4.14
C SER A 158 1.43 -14.62 4.20
N GLU A 159 0.70 -14.63 3.10
CA GLU A 159 -0.59 -13.97 2.97
C GLU A 159 -1.56 -14.36 4.10
N GLY A 160 -2.14 -13.36 4.76
CA GLY A 160 -3.07 -13.54 5.88
C GLY A 160 -2.42 -13.95 7.21
N GLU A 161 -1.09 -13.99 7.32
CA GLU A 161 -0.39 -14.27 8.58
C GLU A 161 0.20 -13.01 9.22
N VAL A 162 0.25 -12.99 10.55
CA VAL A 162 1.02 -11.99 11.30
C VAL A 162 2.44 -12.52 11.50
N PRO A 163 3.50 -11.77 11.14
CA PRO A 163 4.86 -12.20 11.38
C PRO A 163 5.17 -12.14 12.88
N TYR A 164 6.03 -13.03 13.35
CA TYR A 164 6.56 -12.96 14.71
C TYR A 164 7.90 -12.24 14.70
N LEU A 165 8.02 -11.15 15.48
CA LEU A 165 9.22 -10.32 15.54
C LEU A 165 9.67 -10.13 16.99
N LEU A 166 10.96 -10.36 17.22
CA LEU A 166 11.59 -10.16 18.52
C LEU A 166 12.15 -8.75 18.64
N GLN A 167 11.95 -8.08 19.78
CA GLN A 167 12.55 -6.76 20.00
C GLN A 167 14.10 -6.82 20.11
N TYR A 168 14.63 -7.98 20.54
CA TYR A 168 16.06 -8.22 20.73
C TYR A 168 16.72 -8.99 19.57
N ASP A 169 16.09 -8.99 18.39
CA ASP A 169 16.64 -9.54 17.16
C ASP A 169 17.94 -8.82 16.75
N SER A 170 18.96 -9.58 16.36
CA SER A 170 20.32 -9.07 16.07
C SER A 170 20.35 -8.00 14.97
N ARG A 171 19.34 -7.98 14.09
CA ARG A 171 19.22 -7.03 12.97
C ARG A 171 18.87 -5.61 13.41
N TRP A 172 18.22 -5.42 14.57
CA TRP A 172 17.77 -4.11 15.05
C TRP A 172 17.88 -3.90 16.56
N CYS A 173 18.32 -4.87 17.37
CA CYS A 173 18.31 -4.75 18.83
C CYS A 173 19.18 -3.60 19.38
N PHE A 174 20.16 -3.13 18.61
CA PHE A 174 21.00 -1.97 18.93
C PHE A 174 20.53 -0.66 18.30
N HIS A 175 19.45 -0.69 17.52
CA HIS A 175 18.84 0.52 16.98
C HIS A 175 18.43 1.44 18.14
N ALA A 176 18.73 2.73 18.02
CA ALA A 176 18.41 3.71 19.03
C ALA A 176 16.89 3.83 19.21
N TYR A 177 16.40 3.83 20.44
CA TYR A 177 15.00 4.14 20.72
C TYR A 177 14.88 4.83 22.07
N GLY A 178 14.60 6.13 22.02
CA GLY A 178 14.52 6.98 23.20
C GLY A 178 15.88 7.17 23.86
N SER A 179 15.98 6.81 25.14
CA SER A 179 17.22 6.94 25.92
C SER A 179 18.06 5.65 25.96
N SER A 180 17.65 4.62 25.23
CA SER A 180 18.26 3.28 25.23
C SER A 180 18.25 2.68 23.82
N VAL A 181 18.39 1.36 23.71
CA VAL A 181 18.29 0.60 22.46
C VAL A 181 17.02 -0.25 22.43
N MET A 182 16.57 -0.57 21.22
CA MET A 182 15.34 -1.33 20.99
C MET A 182 15.25 -2.64 21.77
N GLY A 183 16.35 -3.37 21.91
CA GLY A 183 16.36 -4.67 22.60
C GLY A 183 15.86 -4.58 24.05
N PHE A 184 15.96 -3.42 24.70
CA PHE A 184 15.43 -3.18 26.05
C PHE A 184 14.02 -2.59 26.06
N THR A 185 13.75 -1.59 25.20
CA THR A 185 12.60 -0.69 25.39
C THR A 185 11.53 -0.77 24.29
N ALA A 186 11.77 -1.46 23.18
CA ALA A 186 10.92 -1.39 21.99
C ALA A 186 9.80 -2.45 21.91
N CYS A 187 9.28 -2.93 23.05
CA CYS A 187 8.15 -3.86 23.03
C CYS A 187 6.93 -3.29 22.29
N GLY A 188 6.70 -1.97 22.38
CA GLY A 188 5.63 -1.28 21.66
C GLY A 188 5.84 -1.22 20.15
N PRO A 189 6.95 -0.64 19.65
CA PRO A 189 7.29 -0.65 18.23
C PRO A 189 7.28 -2.03 17.60
N ALA A 190 7.82 -3.05 18.29
CA ALA A 190 7.79 -4.43 17.81
C ALA A 190 6.35 -4.97 17.70
N CYS A 191 5.47 -4.66 18.66
CA CYS A 191 4.05 -5.04 18.59
C CYS A 191 3.31 -4.36 17.44
N LEU A 192 3.51 -3.04 17.27
CA LEU A 192 2.85 -2.31 16.18
C LEU A 192 3.41 -2.73 14.82
N SER A 193 4.70 -2.99 14.71
CA SER A 193 5.34 -3.55 13.50
C SER A 193 4.72 -4.90 13.12
N MET A 194 4.60 -5.85 14.06
CA MET A 194 3.93 -7.13 13.79
C MET A 194 2.49 -6.93 13.29
N ALA A 195 1.71 -6.08 13.96
CA ALA A 195 0.33 -5.81 13.56
C ALA A 195 0.23 -5.12 12.19
N ALA A 196 1.09 -4.13 11.93
CA ALA A 196 1.11 -3.38 10.68
C ALA A 196 1.47 -4.29 9.50
N ILE A 197 2.59 -5.01 9.57
CA ILE A 197 3.01 -5.93 8.51
C ILE A 197 1.94 -7.02 8.29
N GLY A 198 1.37 -7.57 9.37
CA GLY A 198 0.33 -8.60 9.27
C GLY A 198 -0.99 -8.13 8.66
N LEU A 199 -1.30 -6.84 8.78
CA LEU A 199 -2.55 -6.26 8.27
C LEU A 199 -2.40 -5.62 6.88
N THR A 200 -1.23 -5.09 6.54
CA THR A 200 -0.98 -4.37 5.28
C THR A 200 -0.14 -5.15 4.28
N GLY A 201 0.59 -6.18 4.73
CA GLY A 201 1.60 -6.87 3.93
C GLY A 201 2.90 -6.08 3.72
N ASN A 202 2.98 -4.83 4.19
CA ASN A 202 4.15 -3.98 3.95
C ASN A 202 5.32 -4.35 4.89
N THR A 203 6.27 -5.11 4.37
CA THR A 203 7.45 -5.60 5.11
C THR A 203 8.48 -4.50 5.43
N LEU A 204 8.30 -3.27 4.92
CA LEU A 204 9.14 -2.12 5.27
C LEU A 204 8.81 -1.53 6.63
N TYR A 205 7.66 -1.88 7.23
CA TYR A 205 7.31 -1.49 8.60
C TYR A 205 8.08 -2.29 9.65
N THR A 206 9.40 -2.35 9.51
CA THR A 206 10.32 -3.02 10.43
C THR A 206 10.19 -2.45 11.85
N PRO A 207 10.54 -3.20 12.90
CA PRO A 207 10.52 -2.67 14.26
C PRO A 207 11.33 -1.38 14.41
N ALA A 208 12.47 -1.27 13.71
CA ALA A 208 13.31 -0.07 13.68
C ALA A 208 12.60 1.12 13.02
N TYR A 209 11.95 0.91 11.88
CA TYR A 209 11.15 1.95 11.22
C TYR A 209 10.04 2.48 12.14
N VAL A 210 9.32 1.58 12.81
CA VAL A 210 8.26 1.96 13.76
C VAL A 210 8.82 2.65 15.01
N ALA A 211 10.05 2.33 15.42
CA ALA A 211 10.74 3.02 16.51
C ALA A 211 11.04 4.49 16.14
N ASP A 212 11.64 4.73 14.97
CA ASP A 212 11.90 6.07 14.43
C ASP A 212 10.61 6.89 14.29
N MET A 213 9.57 6.28 13.71
CA MET A 213 8.24 6.89 13.59
C MET A 213 7.65 7.23 14.96
N SER A 214 7.76 6.29 15.92
CA SER A 214 7.30 6.49 17.29
C SER A 214 8.01 7.66 17.97
N GLU A 215 9.30 7.89 17.72
CA GLU A 215 10.02 9.03 18.30
C GLU A 215 9.65 10.34 17.61
N ALA A 216 9.60 10.34 16.27
CA ALA A 216 9.22 11.50 15.48
C ALA A 216 7.80 12.00 15.82
N GLY A 217 6.86 11.07 16.05
CA GLY A 217 5.48 11.35 16.48
C GLY A 217 5.32 11.68 17.97
N GLY A 218 6.41 11.69 18.76
CA GLY A 218 6.37 11.97 20.19
C GLY A 218 5.65 10.89 21.01
N HIS A 219 5.69 9.64 20.56
CA HIS A 219 5.09 8.48 21.21
C HIS A 219 6.06 7.72 22.13
N TYR A 220 7.21 8.31 22.46
CA TYR A 220 8.11 7.82 23.49
C TYR A 220 7.97 8.65 24.77
N VAL A 221 7.95 7.98 25.92
CA VAL A 221 7.96 8.60 27.25
C VAL A 221 9.26 8.21 27.94
N MET A 222 10.07 9.22 28.26
CA MET A 222 11.31 9.05 29.01
C MET A 222 11.05 8.24 30.30
N ASP A 223 11.86 7.20 30.52
CA ASP A 223 11.81 6.26 31.65
C ASP A 223 10.55 5.36 31.75
N ALA A 224 9.58 5.51 30.85
CA ALA A 224 8.37 4.67 30.80
C ALA A 224 8.24 3.85 29.51
N GLY A 225 9.06 4.15 28.49
CA GLY A 225 9.05 3.47 27.19
C GLY A 225 7.97 4.01 26.26
N THR A 226 7.27 3.12 25.57
CA THR A 226 6.30 3.50 24.54
C THR A 226 4.97 4.01 25.11
N ALA A 227 4.51 5.16 24.62
CA ALA A 227 3.22 5.74 24.94
C ALA A 227 2.06 4.98 24.29
N TRP A 228 0.91 4.96 24.96
CA TRP A 228 -0.34 4.41 24.41
C TRP A 228 -0.81 5.10 23.13
N SER A 229 -0.40 6.35 22.90
CA SER A 229 -0.70 7.09 21.67
C SER A 229 -0.09 6.44 20.43
N LEU A 230 0.98 5.63 20.57
CA LEU A 230 1.52 4.85 19.45
C LEU A 230 0.45 3.95 18.83
N PHE A 231 -0.38 3.29 19.64
CA PHE A 231 -1.41 2.37 19.13
C PHE A 231 -2.69 3.09 18.70
N THR A 232 -2.69 4.42 18.60
CA THR A 232 -3.81 5.21 18.08
C THR A 232 -3.35 6.14 16.98
N ALA A 233 -2.63 7.22 17.33
CA ALA A 233 -2.07 8.16 16.35
C ALA A 233 -0.98 7.49 15.50
N GLY A 234 0.00 6.84 16.12
CA GLY A 234 1.07 6.16 15.37
C GLY A 234 0.58 4.98 14.53
N ALA A 235 -0.48 4.28 14.95
CA ALA A 235 -1.12 3.25 14.12
C ALA A 235 -1.78 3.88 12.88
N ALA A 236 -2.37 5.06 13.02
CA ALA A 236 -2.96 5.79 11.89
C ALA A 236 -1.90 6.26 10.88
N GLU A 237 -0.68 6.62 11.33
CA GLU A 237 0.47 6.93 10.45
C GLU A 237 0.95 5.73 9.61
N LEU A 238 0.54 4.50 9.98
CA LEU A 238 0.79 3.27 9.22
C LEU A 238 -0.44 2.85 8.40
N GLY A 239 -1.42 3.74 8.22
CA GLY A 239 -2.68 3.44 7.52
C GLY A 239 -3.63 2.51 8.28
N LEU A 240 -3.40 2.25 9.57
CA LEU A 240 -4.24 1.34 10.35
C LEU A 240 -5.35 2.09 11.08
N ARG A 241 -6.55 1.51 11.10
CA ARG A 241 -7.63 1.94 12.00
C ARG A 241 -7.45 1.24 13.34
N SER A 242 -7.37 2.01 14.42
CA SER A 242 -7.28 1.49 15.78
C SER A 242 -8.44 1.95 16.65
N GLU A 243 -9.06 1.00 17.34
CA GLU A 243 -10.13 1.23 18.30
C GLU A 243 -9.75 0.66 19.68
N THR A 244 -9.92 1.45 20.74
CA THR A 244 -9.86 0.89 22.10
C THR A 244 -11.10 0.04 22.36
N ILE A 245 -10.89 -1.23 22.71
CA ILE A 245 -11.98 -2.18 22.95
C ILE A 245 -11.99 -2.64 24.41
N VAL A 246 -13.15 -3.10 24.86
CA VAL A 246 -13.30 -3.69 26.20
C VAL A 246 -12.65 -5.08 26.26
N VAL A 247 -12.09 -5.42 27.42
CA VAL A 247 -11.53 -6.75 27.70
C VAL A 247 -12.68 -7.72 27.97
N ASP A 248 -13.28 -8.22 26.88
CA ASP A 248 -14.34 -9.24 26.90
C ASP A 248 -13.99 -10.40 25.95
N LYS A 249 -14.28 -11.62 26.39
CA LYS A 249 -13.90 -12.84 25.67
C LYS A 249 -14.53 -12.90 24.27
N ASN A 250 -15.80 -12.55 24.15
CA ASN A 250 -16.51 -12.63 22.88
C ASN A 250 -16.08 -11.47 21.99
N THR A 251 -15.97 -10.25 22.53
CA THR A 251 -15.46 -9.10 21.75
C THR A 251 -14.08 -9.37 21.15
N MET A 252 -13.12 -9.87 21.95
CA MET A 252 -11.79 -10.20 21.45
C MET A 252 -11.84 -11.25 20.34
N LYS A 253 -12.65 -12.30 20.55
CA LYS A 253 -12.81 -13.38 19.59
C LYS A 253 -13.43 -12.86 18.28
N ASP A 254 -14.51 -12.11 18.36
CA ASP A 254 -15.25 -11.60 17.19
C ASP A 254 -14.37 -10.65 16.36
N ARG A 255 -13.53 -9.81 17.01
CA ARG A 255 -12.57 -8.95 16.30
C ARG A 255 -11.50 -9.75 15.56
N LEU A 256 -10.91 -10.74 16.22
CA LEU A 256 -9.90 -11.62 15.61
C LEU A 256 -10.48 -12.45 14.46
N GLU A 257 -11.72 -12.96 14.60
CA GLU A 257 -12.41 -13.69 13.52
C GLU A 257 -12.78 -12.79 12.34
N ALA A 258 -12.92 -11.48 12.57
CA ALA A 258 -13.13 -10.47 11.52
C ALA A 258 -11.81 -9.96 10.89
N GLY A 259 -10.67 -10.59 11.18
CA GLY A 259 -9.37 -10.24 10.58
C GLY A 259 -8.61 -9.11 11.29
N ALA A 260 -9.05 -8.66 12.47
CA ALA A 260 -8.30 -7.69 13.26
C ALA A 260 -7.08 -8.32 13.96
N VAL A 261 -6.09 -7.49 14.28
CA VAL A 261 -5.00 -7.83 15.20
C VAL A 261 -5.17 -7.03 16.48
N LEU A 262 -5.02 -7.65 17.65
CA LEU A 262 -5.16 -6.92 18.92
C LEU A 262 -3.79 -6.65 19.54
N ILE A 263 -3.62 -5.46 20.11
CA ILE A 263 -2.44 -5.12 20.94
C ILE A 263 -2.93 -4.88 22.37
N ALA A 264 -2.25 -5.49 23.35
CA ALA A 264 -2.61 -5.40 24.76
C ALA A 264 -1.47 -4.80 25.59
N ALA A 265 -1.81 -3.83 26.44
CA ALA A 265 -0.93 -3.32 27.48
C ALA A 265 -1.08 -4.17 28.74
N MET A 266 0.03 -4.75 29.22
CA MET A 266 0.07 -5.69 30.32
C MET A 266 0.59 -5.04 31.59
N SER A 267 -0.08 -5.33 32.71
CA SER A 267 0.38 -5.07 34.08
C SER A 267 1.24 -6.23 34.61
N PRO A 268 1.86 -6.10 35.80
CA PRO A 268 2.72 -7.15 36.34
C PRO A 268 2.00 -8.51 36.46
N GLY A 269 2.66 -9.56 35.97
CA GLY A 269 2.12 -10.92 35.92
C GLY A 269 3.01 -11.87 35.13
N ASP A 270 2.42 -12.70 34.27
CA ASP A 270 3.10 -13.72 33.48
C ASP A 270 4.04 -13.15 32.40
N PHE A 271 3.78 -11.93 31.92
CA PHE A 271 4.52 -11.31 30.80
C PHE A 271 5.59 -10.33 31.24
N THR A 272 5.43 -9.72 32.41
CA THR A 272 6.28 -8.60 32.87
C THR A 272 6.18 -8.44 34.38
N THR A 273 7.18 -7.82 35.00
CA THR A 273 7.16 -7.38 36.41
C THR A 273 6.76 -5.91 36.57
N SER A 274 6.64 -5.16 35.46
CA SER A 274 6.26 -3.75 35.42
C SER A 274 5.14 -3.52 34.39
N GLY A 275 5.47 -3.06 33.18
CA GLY A 275 4.58 -2.91 32.04
C GLY A 275 5.15 -3.62 30.81
N HIS A 276 4.30 -4.02 29.86
CA HIS A 276 4.73 -4.64 28.61
C HIS A 276 3.62 -4.59 27.55
N PHE A 277 3.98 -4.68 26.27
CA PHE A 277 3.02 -4.84 25.18
C PHE A 277 3.14 -6.22 24.53
N ILE A 278 1.99 -6.80 24.19
CA ILE A 278 1.89 -8.06 23.47
C ILE A 278 0.89 -7.94 22.32
N VAL A 279 1.01 -8.82 21.33
CA VAL A 279 0.07 -8.94 20.21
C VAL A 279 -0.77 -10.20 20.38
N ILE A 280 -2.08 -10.10 20.18
CA ILE A 280 -2.99 -11.23 20.13
C ILE A 280 -3.41 -11.38 18.67
N VAL A 281 -3.05 -12.52 18.07
CA VAL A 281 -3.09 -12.72 16.61
C VAL A 281 -4.13 -13.74 16.17
N GLY A 282 -4.85 -14.36 17.11
CA GLY A 282 -5.89 -15.30 16.76
C GLY A 282 -6.44 -16.09 17.93
N THR A 283 -7.36 -17.00 17.63
CA THR A 283 -7.98 -17.89 18.61
C THR A 283 -7.60 -19.34 18.36
N VAL A 284 -7.65 -20.16 19.42
CA VAL A 284 -7.33 -21.59 19.37
C VAL A 284 -8.59 -22.40 19.62
N LEU A 285 -8.71 -23.53 18.90
CA LEU A 285 -9.80 -24.48 19.02
C LEU A 285 -9.96 -24.95 20.48
N GLY A 286 -11.05 -24.56 21.14
CA GLY A 286 -11.25 -24.75 22.59
C GLY A 286 -11.40 -23.46 23.40
N GLY A 287 -11.23 -22.28 22.79
CA GLY A 287 -11.61 -20.99 23.37
C GLY A 287 -10.51 -20.23 24.12
N GLY A 288 -9.26 -20.40 23.69
CA GLY A 288 -8.09 -19.60 24.11
C GLY A 288 -7.54 -18.73 22.96
N PHE A 289 -6.45 -18.03 23.23
CA PHE A 289 -5.83 -17.05 22.33
C PHE A 289 -4.39 -17.41 21.98
N LYS A 290 -3.99 -17.11 20.74
CA LYS A 290 -2.60 -17.13 20.27
C LYS A 290 -2.00 -15.74 20.50
N VAL A 291 -0.87 -15.68 21.18
CA VAL A 291 -0.21 -14.45 21.60
C VAL A 291 1.21 -14.44 21.05
N TYR A 292 1.64 -13.30 20.52
CA TYR A 292 3.03 -12.99 20.24
C TYR A 292 3.54 -11.99 21.27
N ASP A 293 4.53 -12.43 22.04
CA ASP A 293 5.28 -11.61 22.95
C ASP A 293 6.63 -11.25 22.28
N PRO A 294 6.88 -9.97 21.98
CA PRO A 294 8.14 -9.55 21.33
C PRO A 294 9.38 -9.79 22.19
N ASN A 295 9.19 -10.15 23.46
CA ASN A 295 10.24 -10.35 24.44
C ASN A 295 10.34 -11.81 24.92
N SER A 296 9.64 -12.77 24.30
CA SER A 296 9.79 -14.20 24.61
C SER A 296 9.19 -15.14 23.56
N ILE A 297 10.06 -15.96 22.96
CA ILE A 297 9.66 -17.09 22.11
C ILE A 297 8.81 -18.09 22.91
N GLU A 298 9.24 -18.41 24.14
CA GLU A 298 8.58 -19.42 24.98
C GLU A 298 7.13 -19.03 25.31
N ARG A 299 6.88 -17.76 25.66
CA ARG A 299 5.52 -17.29 25.95
C ARG A 299 4.65 -17.24 24.70
N SER A 300 5.26 -16.96 23.55
CA SER A 300 4.59 -16.96 22.24
C SER A 300 4.20 -18.36 21.77
N GLY A 301 4.95 -19.39 22.18
CA GLY A 301 4.66 -20.80 21.88
C GLY A 301 3.54 -21.44 22.72
N ARG A 302 2.85 -20.65 23.57
CA ARG A 302 1.80 -21.13 24.47
C ARG A 302 0.42 -20.64 24.02
N THR A 303 -0.60 -21.46 24.29
CA THR A 303 -2.00 -21.00 24.24
C THR A 303 -2.39 -20.33 25.56
N TRP A 304 -3.09 -19.20 25.47
CA TRP A 304 -3.52 -18.42 26.64
C TRP A 304 -5.03 -18.44 26.83
N SER A 305 -5.51 -18.84 28.01
CA SER A 305 -6.94 -18.74 28.34
C SER A 305 -7.34 -17.29 28.60
N PHE A 306 -8.58 -16.92 28.25
CA PHE A 306 -9.13 -15.59 28.54
C PHE A 306 -8.91 -15.17 29.99
N ASP A 307 -9.28 -16.01 30.97
CA ASP A 307 -9.22 -15.65 32.40
C ASP A 307 -7.80 -15.33 32.87
N ARG A 308 -6.79 -15.98 32.28
CA ARG A 308 -5.37 -15.74 32.60
C ARG A 308 -4.86 -14.44 31.98
N LEU A 309 -5.28 -14.11 30.75
CA LEU A 309 -4.93 -12.84 30.09
C LEU A 309 -5.66 -11.66 30.71
N ALA A 310 -6.98 -11.76 30.85
CA ALA A 310 -7.86 -10.65 31.18
C ALA A 310 -7.49 -9.95 32.49
N GLY A 311 -7.02 -10.71 33.49
CA GLY A 311 -6.59 -10.15 34.78
C GLY A 311 -5.33 -9.29 34.72
N GLN A 312 -4.58 -9.34 33.61
CA GLN A 312 -3.32 -8.64 33.43
C GLN A 312 -3.41 -7.52 32.38
N ILE A 313 -4.45 -7.51 31.54
CA ILE A 313 -4.66 -6.50 30.50
C ILE A 313 -5.16 -5.20 31.15
N THR A 314 -4.41 -4.12 30.96
CA THR A 314 -4.78 -2.76 31.42
C THR A 314 -5.45 -1.94 30.33
N GLN A 315 -5.10 -2.19 29.07
CA GLN A 315 -5.67 -1.53 27.90
C GLN A 315 -5.58 -2.46 26.69
N LEU A 316 -6.56 -2.38 25.78
CA LEU A 316 -6.65 -3.25 24.62
C LEU A 316 -7.08 -2.45 23.38
N TRP A 317 -6.32 -2.61 22.29
CA TRP A 317 -6.63 -2.02 21.00
C TRP A 317 -6.95 -3.11 19.98
N SER A 318 -7.94 -2.84 19.13
CA SER A 318 -8.25 -3.61 17.93
C SER A 318 -7.77 -2.83 16.73
N LEU A 319 -6.78 -3.37 16.02
CA LEU A 319 -6.23 -2.79 14.81
C LEU A 319 -6.82 -3.53 13.60
N THR A 320 -7.24 -2.75 12.61
CA THR A 320 -7.77 -3.25 11.34
C THR A 320 -7.17 -2.45 10.21
N TYR A 321 -7.03 -3.10 9.07
CA TYR A 321 -6.74 -2.45 7.81
C TYR A 321 -7.98 -2.64 6.92
N SER A 322 -8.68 -1.55 6.68
CA SER A 322 -9.59 -1.47 5.53
C SER A 322 -8.71 -0.92 4.42
N GLY A 323 -8.52 -1.65 3.32
CA GLY A 323 -7.75 -1.22 2.15
C GLY A 323 -8.27 0.03 1.43
N THR A 324 -8.86 0.97 2.16
CA THR A 324 -8.89 2.40 1.86
C THR A 324 -7.62 3.01 2.42
N PRO A 325 -6.62 3.32 1.59
CA PRO A 325 -5.46 4.04 2.06
C PRO A 325 -5.91 5.45 2.44
N SER A 326 -5.92 5.77 3.73
CA SER A 326 -5.96 7.17 4.16
C SER A 326 -4.64 7.90 3.90
N ASP A 327 -3.61 7.17 3.44
CA ASP A 327 -2.29 7.68 3.05
C ASP A 327 -1.97 7.50 1.56
N ILE A 328 -2.97 7.27 0.68
CA ILE A 328 -2.73 7.75 -0.68
C ILE A 328 -2.55 9.25 -0.55
N GLN A 329 -1.41 9.75 -1.02
CA GLN A 329 -0.93 11.13 -0.94
C GLN A 329 -1.96 12.13 -1.50
N GLN A 330 -3.09 12.28 -0.81
CA GLN A 330 -4.14 13.23 -1.07
C GLN A 330 -3.78 14.50 -0.31
N PRO A 331 -3.86 15.66 -0.96
CA PRO A 331 -3.44 16.89 -0.34
C PRO A 331 -4.31 17.20 0.88
N ALA A 332 -3.71 17.20 2.06
CA ALA A 332 -4.42 17.51 3.30
C ALA A 332 -4.44 19.01 3.57
N ALA A 333 -5.59 19.52 4.04
CA ALA A 333 -5.68 20.89 4.54
C ALA A 333 -4.66 21.08 5.69
N GLY A 334 -3.88 22.16 5.62
CA GLY A 334 -2.77 22.44 6.55
C GLY A 334 -1.37 22.18 5.98
N GLU A 335 -1.25 21.50 4.85
CA GLU A 335 0.03 21.30 4.16
C GLU A 335 0.63 22.60 3.64
N THR A 336 1.96 22.66 3.56
CA THR A 336 2.68 23.81 3.03
C THR A 336 2.96 23.62 1.54
N TYR A 337 2.64 24.63 0.74
CA TYR A 337 2.90 24.72 -0.69
C TYR A 337 3.79 25.91 -0.99
N ILE A 338 4.54 25.85 -2.08
CA ILE A 338 5.37 26.96 -2.57
C ILE A 338 4.89 27.45 -3.93
N ALA A 339 4.98 28.75 -4.17
CA ALA A 339 4.69 29.34 -5.48
C ALA A 339 5.79 28.97 -6.49
N ASP A 340 5.43 28.18 -7.50
CA ASP A 340 6.28 27.83 -8.64
C ASP A 340 5.90 28.68 -9.86
N CYS A 341 6.61 29.79 -10.04
CA CYS A 341 6.35 30.77 -11.10
C CYS A 341 7.66 31.48 -11.52
N GLU A 342 7.57 32.41 -12.48
CA GLU A 342 8.70 33.25 -12.90
C GLU A 342 8.98 34.35 -11.89
N GLU A 343 7.97 35.17 -11.56
CA GLU A 343 8.11 36.30 -10.64
C GLU A 343 7.17 36.18 -9.43
N PHE A 344 5.85 36.10 -9.66
CA PHE A 344 4.84 35.96 -8.63
C PHE A 344 3.54 35.32 -9.18
N ILE A 345 2.72 34.80 -8.27
CA ILE A 345 1.32 34.45 -8.52
C ILE A 345 0.40 35.43 -7.78
N THR A 346 -0.85 35.54 -8.23
CA THR A 346 -1.85 36.43 -7.62
C THR A 346 -2.74 35.65 -6.66
N LEU A 347 -2.85 36.10 -5.41
CA LEU A 347 -3.86 35.63 -4.46
C LEU A 347 -5.15 36.40 -4.71
N ARG A 348 -6.25 35.71 -5.01
CA ARG A 348 -7.53 36.30 -5.44
C ARG A 348 -8.63 36.10 -4.41
N SER A 349 -9.66 36.95 -4.46
CA SER A 349 -10.81 36.89 -3.56
C SER A 349 -11.81 35.76 -3.84
N ALA A 350 -11.71 35.14 -5.00
CA ALA A 350 -12.58 34.05 -5.46
C ALA A 350 -11.79 33.16 -6.46
N PRO A 351 -12.23 31.91 -6.71
CA PRO A 351 -11.61 30.97 -7.64
C PRO A 351 -11.92 31.33 -9.10
N ASP A 352 -11.51 32.53 -9.51
CA ASP A 352 -11.68 33.07 -10.86
C ASP A 352 -10.46 33.94 -11.21
N VAL A 353 -9.90 33.75 -12.40
CA VAL A 353 -8.75 34.53 -12.90
C VAL A 353 -9.07 36.03 -13.06
N ASN A 354 -10.35 36.39 -13.09
CA ASN A 354 -10.83 37.77 -13.15
C ASN A 354 -11.21 38.36 -11.78
N ALA A 355 -11.19 37.55 -10.71
CA ALA A 355 -11.50 38.02 -9.37
C ALA A 355 -10.46 39.04 -8.85
N SER A 356 -10.89 39.87 -7.90
CA SER A 356 -10.06 40.94 -7.33
C SER A 356 -8.80 40.37 -6.67
N ALA A 357 -7.65 40.99 -6.97
CA ALA A 357 -6.39 40.64 -6.34
C ALA A 357 -6.35 41.11 -4.88
N ILE A 358 -6.03 40.19 -3.96
CA ILE A 358 -5.77 40.48 -2.54
C ILE A 358 -4.31 40.92 -2.37
N THR A 359 -3.38 40.09 -2.86
CA THR A 359 -1.94 40.34 -2.83
C THR A 359 -1.24 39.48 -3.90
N THR A 360 0.07 39.60 -3.99
CA THR A 360 0.93 38.74 -4.81
C THR A 360 1.82 37.87 -3.92
N ILE A 361 2.03 36.62 -4.33
CA ILE A 361 2.94 35.67 -3.68
C ILE A 361 4.15 35.52 -4.60
N PRO A 362 5.36 35.97 -4.20
CA PRO A 362 6.55 35.86 -5.04
C PRO A 362 6.95 34.40 -5.25
N LYS A 363 7.77 34.12 -6.26
CA LYS A 363 8.39 32.81 -6.47
C LYS A 363 9.02 32.27 -5.18
N GLY A 364 8.70 31.02 -4.84
CA GLY A 364 9.15 30.36 -3.61
C GLY A 364 8.43 30.83 -2.34
N GLY A 365 7.45 31.73 -2.45
CA GLY A 365 6.61 32.13 -1.33
C GLY A 365 5.80 30.93 -0.82
N GLU A 366 5.88 30.69 0.48
CA GLU A 366 5.21 29.57 1.15
C GLU A 366 3.80 29.94 1.57
N MET A 367 2.85 29.04 1.36
CA MET A 367 1.45 29.19 1.72
C MET A 367 0.90 27.89 2.31
N THR A 368 -0.14 27.99 3.12
CA THR A 368 -0.83 26.82 3.68
C THR A 368 -2.05 26.50 2.82
N LEU A 369 -2.16 25.26 2.33
CA LEU A 369 -3.32 24.79 1.59
C LEU A 369 -4.53 24.62 2.53
N LEU A 370 -5.70 25.09 2.08
CA LEU A 370 -6.97 24.90 2.78
C LEU A 370 -7.90 23.94 2.02
N GLY A 371 -7.81 23.88 0.69
CA GLY A 371 -8.58 22.98 -0.16
C GLY A 371 -8.45 23.33 -1.64
N PHE A 372 -9.06 22.54 -2.51
CA PHE A 372 -9.12 22.78 -3.95
C PHE A 372 -10.56 23.06 -4.41
N GLU A 373 -10.69 23.94 -5.40
CA GLU A 373 -11.94 24.26 -6.08
C GLU A 373 -11.66 24.48 -7.57
N GLY A 374 -11.95 23.47 -8.38
CA GLY A 374 -11.63 23.42 -9.80
C GLY A 374 -10.14 23.67 -10.06
N ALA A 375 -9.84 24.67 -10.88
CA ALA A 375 -8.48 25.07 -11.21
C ALA A 375 -7.74 25.82 -10.09
N PHE A 376 -8.39 26.08 -8.95
CA PHE A 376 -7.86 26.91 -7.87
C PHE A 376 -7.58 26.09 -6.61
N ALA A 377 -6.60 26.57 -5.85
CA ALA A 377 -6.36 26.17 -4.46
C ALA A 377 -6.75 27.35 -3.55
N GLU A 378 -7.60 27.09 -2.55
CA GLU A 378 -7.77 28.02 -1.44
C GLU A 378 -6.57 27.89 -0.51
N VAL A 379 -5.92 29.01 -0.22
CA VAL A 379 -4.69 29.05 0.58
C VAL A 379 -4.71 30.17 1.60
N GLU A 380 -3.98 29.98 2.69
CA GLU A 380 -3.64 31.04 3.64
C GLU A 380 -2.19 31.50 3.41
N TYR A 381 -2.01 32.79 3.15
CA TYR A 381 -0.71 33.42 2.93
C TYR A 381 -0.60 34.71 3.75
N GLN A 382 0.37 34.75 4.66
CA GLN A 382 0.62 35.90 5.55
C GLN A 382 -0.64 36.38 6.31
N GLY A 383 -1.47 35.44 6.77
CA GLY A 383 -2.72 35.73 7.49
C GLY A 383 -3.88 36.19 6.61
N GLN A 384 -3.75 36.14 5.28
CA GLN A 384 -4.84 36.41 4.33
C GLN A 384 -5.23 35.12 3.63
N ARG A 385 -6.55 34.89 3.50
CA ARG A 385 -7.11 33.76 2.76
C ARG A 385 -7.56 34.20 1.38
N GLY A 386 -7.33 33.34 0.39
CA GLY A 386 -7.78 33.56 -0.97
C GLY A 386 -7.40 32.39 -1.88
N TYR A 387 -7.53 32.61 -3.18
CA TYR A 387 -7.39 31.57 -4.19
C TYR A 387 -6.20 31.82 -5.09
N VAL A 388 -5.43 30.79 -5.38
CA VAL A 388 -4.34 30.79 -6.37
C VAL A 388 -4.59 29.69 -7.41
N LEU A 389 -4.10 29.87 -8.63
CA LEU A 389 -4.17 28.80 -9.64
C LEU A 389 -3.30 27.62 -9.23
N SER A 390 -3.86 26.42 -9.21
CA SER A 390 -3.19 25.21 -8.74
C SER A 390 -1.99 24.83 -9.62
N THR A 391 -2.00 25.21 -10.90
CA THR A 391 -0.91 24.99 -11.87
C THR A 391 0.41 25.70 -11.50
N TYR A 392 0.38 26.66 -10.57
CA TYR A 392 1.54 27.47 -10.18
C TYR A 392 1.96 27.30 -8.72
N ILE A 393 1.51 26.23 -8.07
CA ILE A 393 1.97 25.85 -6.74
C ILE A 393 2.48 24.41 -6.78
N VAL A 394 3.37 24.05 -5.85
CA VAL A 394 3.79 22.65 -5.64
C VAL A 394 3.87 22.37 -4.13
N PRO A 395 3.60 21.14 -3.68
CA PRO A 395 3.79 20.78 -2.28
C PRO A 395 5.24 21.03 -1.85
N LYS A 396 5.45 21.61 -0.68
CA LYS A 396 6.79 21.93 -0.18
C LYS A 396 7.54 20.63 0.16
N GLY A 397 8.64 20.37 -0.54
CA GLY A 397 9.47 19.18 -0.32
C GLY A 397 9.14 18.01 -1.25
N ASP A 398 8.06 18.12 -2.04
CA ASP A 398 7.78 17.18 -3.11
C ASP A 398 8.72 17.44 -4.29
N SER A 399 9.45 16.40 -4.69
CA SER A 399 10.36 16.42 -5.83
C SER A 399 10.01 15.34 -6.86
N ALA A 400 8.93 14.61 -6.62
CA ALA A 400 8.54 13.49 -7.45
C ALA A 400 7.67 13.99 -8.62
N TYR A 401 8.28 14.67 -9.57
CA TYR A 401 7.66 15.02 -10.84
C TYR A 401 8.74 15.20 -11.90
N PRO A 402 8.42 15.09 -13.20
CA PRO A 402 9.42 15.21 -14.24
C PRO A 402 10.12 16.58 -14.18
N THR A 403 11.45 16.60 -14.22
CA THR A 403 12.24 17.84 -14.25
C THR A 403 12.81 18.16 -15.64
N ALA A 404 12.57 17.27 -16.60
CA ALA A 404 12.90 17.41 -18.01
C ALA A 404 11.65 17.09 -18.86
N ALA A 405 11.72 17.40 -20.15
CA ALA A 405 10.68 17.02 -21.09
C ALA A 405 10.41 15.51 -21.00
N TRP A 406 9.13 15.14 -21.07
CA TRP A 406 8.65 13.78 -20.82
C TRP A 406 7.88 13.28 -22.04
N GLY A 407 8.09 12.02 -22.45
CA GLY A 407 7.55 11.46 -23.69
C GLY A 407 7.30 9.95 -23.64
N TYR A 408 7.12 9.32 -24.80
CA TYR A 408 6.81 7.89 -24.92
C TYR A 408 7.93 7.00 -24.35
N GLY A 409 9.19 7.40 -24.54
CA GLY A 409 10.33 6.68 -23.96
C GLY A 409 10.27 6.59 -22.42
N ASP A 410 9.79 7.65 -21.77
CA ASP A 410 9.61 7.68 -20.31
C ASP A 410 8.46 6.78 -19.86
N VAL A 411 7.37 6.69 -20.64
CA VAL A 411 6.28 5.74 -20.39
C VAL A 411 6.79 4.30 -20.39
N VAL A 412 7.48 3.91 -21.47
CA VAL A 412 7.99 2.54 -21.62
C VAL A 412 8.99 2.21 -20.52
N SER A 413 9.92 3.13 -20.22
CA SER A 413 10.92 2.93 -19.17
C SER A 413 10.27 2.86 -17.77
N GLY A 414 9.24 3.66 -17.52
CA GLY A 414 8.47 3.64 -16.27
C GLY A 414 7.75 2.30 -16.07
N LEU A 415 7.07 1.80 -17.10
CA LEU A 415 6.42 0.48 -17.05
C LEU A 415 7.41 -0.67 -16.83
N GLN A 416 8.55 -0.63 -17.53
CA GLN A 416 9.61 -1.63 -17.37
C GLN A 416 10.17 -1.62 -15.95
N ARG A 417 10.46 -0.42 -15.40
CA ARG A 417 10.89 -0.26 -14.02
C ARG A 417 9.88 -0.86 -13.05
N LEU A 418 8.60 -0.53 -13.18
CA LEU A 418 7.56 -1.07 -12.29
C LEU A 418 7.44 -2.59 -12.40
N ALA A 419 7.55 -3.16 -13.60
CA ALA A 419 7.52 -4.62 -13.75
C ALA A 419 8.74 -5.32 -13.12
N GLU A 420 9.90 -4.66 -13.12
CA GLU A 420 11.12 -5.14 -12.46
C GLU A 420 11.06 -5.00 -10.93
N GLU A 421 10.51 -3.90 -10.42
CA GLU A 421 10.35 -3.62 -8.99
C GLU A 421 9.27 -4.49 -8.33
N TYR A 422 8.20 -4.83 -9.07
CA TYR A 422 7.05 -5.59 -8.58
C TYR A 422 6.83 -6.89 -9.38
N PRO A 423 7.76 -7.86 -9.32
CA PRO A 423 7.72 -9.04 -10.16
C PRO A 423 6.48 -9.90 -9.89
N GLY A 424 5.73 -10.21 -10.94
CA GLY A 424 4.53 -11.04 -10.88
C GLY A 424 3.25 -10.31 -10.48
N GLN A 425 3.32 -9.03 -10.12
CA GLN A 425 2.14 -8.21 -9.79
C GLN A 425 1.63 -7.37 -10.97
N LEU A 426 2.46 -7.19 -12.00
CA LEU A 426 2.17 -6.38 -13.19
C LEU A 426 2.32 -7.22 -14.47
N GLU A 427 1.24 -7.32 -15.25
CA GLU A 427 1.26 -7.92 -16.59
C GLU A 427 1.40 -6.80 -17.64
N LEU A 428 2.51 -6.84 -18.40
CA LEU A 428 2.75 -5.93 -19.51
C LEU A 428 2.45 -6.59 -20.85
N SER A 429 1.67 -5.91 -21.68
CA SER A 429 1.35 -6.31 -23.04
C SER A 429 1.19 -5.08 -23.95
N SER A 430 0.68 -5.27 -25.16
CA SER A 430 0.37 -4.19 -26.09
C SER A 430 -0.99 -4.46 -26.73
N ILE A 431 -1.83 -3.42 -26.81
CA ILE A 431 -3.15 -3.52 -27.45
C ILE A 431 -3.09 -3.36 -28.98
N GLY A 432 -1.95 -2.89 -29.50
CA GLY A 432 -1.77 -2.64 -30.92
C GLY A 432 -0.54 -1.78 -31.20
N THR A 433 -0.43 -1.30 -32.43
CA THR A 433 0.68 -0.44 -32.88
C THR A 433 0.15 0.83 -33.54
N SER A 434 0.80 1.96 -33.30
CA SER A 434 0.47 3.26 -33.87
C SER A 434 0.77 3.36 -35.37
N VAL A 435 0.41 4.49 -35.97
CA VAL A 435 0.71 4.82 -37.38
C VAL A 435 2.20 4.70 -37.71
N GLU A 436 3.08 5.15 -36.81
CA GLU A 436 4.54 5.06 -36.96
C GLU A 436 5.13 3.76 -36.37
N GLY A 437 4.29 2.84 -35.91
CA GLY A 437 4.69 1.51 -35.47
C GLY A 437 5.22 1.44 -34.03
N ARG A 438 4.87 2.41 -33.17
CA ARG A 438 5.10 2.31 -31.73
C ARG A 438 4.02 1.43 -31.10
N GLU A 439 4.40 0.63 -30.12
CA GLU A 439 3.43 -0.18 -29.36
C GLU A 439 2.50 0.72 -28.54
N LEU A 440 1.27 0.28 -28.32
CA LEU A 440 0.33 0.89 -27.38
C LEU A 440 0.33 0.03 -26.11
N PRO A 441 1.17 0.35 -25.11
CA PRO A 441 1.38 -0.52 -23.97
C PRO A 441 0.11 -0.65 -23.11
N ALA A 442 -0.15 -1.87 -22.66
CA ALA A 442 -1.13 -2.17 -21.63
C ALA A 442 -0.42 -2.70 -20.38
N ALA A 443 -0.84 -2.21 -19.23
CA ALA A 443 -0.37 -2.58 -17.91
C ALA A 443 -1.56 -3.08 -17.08
N VAL A 444 -1.56 -4.35 -16.70
CA VAL A 444 -2.68 -4.96 -15.97
C VAL A 444 -2.22 -5.37 -14.58
N VAL A 445 -2.99 -4.96 -13.56
CA VAL A 445 -2.76 -5.28 -12.14
C VAL A 445 -4.04 -5.77 -11.49
N GLY A 446 -3.91 -6.64 -10.49
CA GLY A 446 -5.04 -7.33 -9.86
C GLY A 446 -5.26 -8.74 -10.41
N GLU A 447 -5.99 -9.54 -9.65
CA GLU A 447 -6.14 -10.98 -9.89
C GLU A 447 -7.04 -11.27 -11.10
N ALA A 448 -6.67 -12.30 -11.87
CA ALA A 448 -7.49 -12.76 -12.97
C ALA A 448 -8.81 -13.36 -12.43
N GLY A 449 -9.94 -12.82 -12.87
CA GLY A 449 -11.27 -13.22 -12.38
C GLY A 449 -11.73 -12.46 -11.14
N ALA A 450 -11.12 -11.29 -10.87
CA ALA A 450 -11.69 -10.27 -10.00
C ALA A 450 -13.17 -10.00 -10.33
N GLU A 451 -13.92 -9.48 -9.34
CA GLU A 451 -15.35 -9.22 -9.50
C GLU A 451 -15.61 -8.11 -10.52
N TYR A 452 -14.72 -7.11 -10.55
CA TYR A 452 -14.84 -5.94 -11.41
C TYR A 452 -13.60 -5.74 -12.28
N GLU A 453 -13.83 -5.24 -13.51
CA GLU A 453 -12.80 -4.88 -14.48
C GLU A 453 -12.86 -3.36 -14.75
N VAL A 454 -11.75 -2.65 -14.57
CA VAL A 454 -11.69 -1.19 -14.76
C VAL A 454 -10.64 -0.83 -15.81
N LEU A 455 -11.00 0.01 -16.78
CA LEU A 455 -10.08 0.47 -17.83
C LEU A 455 -9.77 1.97 -17.67
N ILE A 456 -8.50 2.29 -17.47
CA ILE A 456 -8.01 3.66 -17.30
C ILE A 456 -7.06 3.97 -18.44
N GLN A 457 -7.30 5.06 -19.18
CA GLN A 457 -6.46 5.46 -20.31
C GLN A 457 -6.04 6.93 -20.24
N GLY A 458 -4.85 7.22 -20.77
CA GLY A 458 -4.32 8.57 -20.91
C GLY A 458 -3.62 8.79 -22.24
N GLY A 459 -3.26 10.05 -22.50
CA GLY A 459 -2.43 10.43 -23.64
C GLY A 459 -3.05 10.10 -24.99
N ILE A 460 -4.38 10.20 -25.12
CA ILE A 460 -5.07 10.07 -26.42
C ILE A 460 -4.83 11.31 -27.31
N HIS A 461 -4.59 12.46 -26.70
CA HIS A 461 -4.11 13.66 -27.37
C HIS A 461 -2.61 13.85 -27.11
N GLY A 462 -1.84 14.14 -28.17
CA GLY A 462 -0.37 14.17 -28.12
C GLY A 462 0.22 15.20 -27.15
N ARG A 463 -0.38 16.39 -27.06
CA ARG A 463 0.07 17.47 -26.15
C ARG A 463 -0.26 17.23 -24.67
N GLU A 464 -1.13 16.28 -24.36
CA GLU A 464 -1.69 16.06 -23.01
C GLU A 464 -0.90 14.96 -22.26
N TYR A 465 0.43 15.08 -22.25
CA TYR A 465 1.33 14.07 -21.65
C TYR A 465 1.04 13.78 -20.17
N VAL A 466 0.45 14.75 -19.47
CA VAL A 466 0.17 14.65 -18.03
C VAL A 466 -0.82 13.52 -17.71
N GLY A 467 -1.74 13.18 -18.62
CA GLY A 467 -2.60 12.02 -18.46
C GLY A 467 -1.80 10.73 -18.44
N ALA A 468 -0.84 10.59 -19.36
CA ALA A 468 0.04 9.43 -19.39
C ALA A 468 0.95 9.35 -18.15
N TYR A 469 1.49 10.48 -17.69
CA TYR A 469 2.25 10.55 -16.44
C TYR A 469 1.40 10.09 -15.23
N LEU A 470 0.18 10.61 -15.10
CA LEU A 470 -0.70 10.29 -13.97
C LEU A 470 -1.04 8.79 -13.90
N THR A 471 -1.31 8.16 -15.05
CA THR A 471 -1.59 6.71 -15.07
C THR A 471 -0.43 5.86 -14.54
N LEU A 472 0.82 6.26 -14.78
CA LEU A 472 1.98 5.57 -14.21
C LEU A 472 2.07 5.79 -12.69
N CYS A 473 1.78 7.00 -12.21
CA CYS A 473 1.73 7.26 -10.77
C CYS A 473 0.65 6.44 -10.08
N GLN A 474 -0.53 6.30 -10.70
CA GLN A 474 -1.62 5.49 -10.17
C GLN A 474 -1.28 4.00 -10.15
N LEU A 475 -0.63 3.52 -11.21
CA LEU A 475 -0.14 2.15 -11.29
C LEU A 475 0.90 1.87 -10.19
N GLU A 476 1.88 2.75 -10.02
CA GLU A 476 2.89 2.69 -8.95
C GLU A 476 2.22 2.71 -7.57
N GLN A 477 1.23 3.59 -7.37
CA GLN A 477 0.48 3.66 -6.11
C GLN A 477 -0.26 2.35 -5.78
N LEU A 478 -0.85 1.68 -6.78
CA LEU A 478 -1.50 0.38 -6.61
C LEU A 478 -0.50 -0.72 -6.28
N LEU A 479 0.68 -0.71 -6.90
CA LEU A 479 1.73 -1.69 -6.65
C LEU A 479 2.41 -1.50 -5.28
N GLU A 480 2.58 -0.25 -4.85
CA GLU A 480 3.17 0.09 -3.54
C GLU A 480 2.23 -0.18 -2.37
N HIS A 481 0.93 0.12 -2.52
CA HIS A 481 -0.02 0.15 -1.41
C HIS A 481 -1.08 -0.94 -1.47
N GLY A 482 -1.04 -1.80 -2.50
CA GLY A 482 -1.93 -2.93 -2.68
C GLY A 482 -3.07 -2.67 -3.65
N VAL A 483 -3.33 -3.64 -4.52
CA VAL A 483 -4.47 -3.61 -5.44
C VAL A 483 -5.72 -4.11 -4.70
N PRO A 484 -6.87 -3.42 -4.76
CA PRO A 484 -8.14 -3.94 -4.28
C PRO A 484 -8.45 -5.35 -4.84
N GLU A 485 -8.63 -6.35 -3.97
CA GLU A 485 -8.73 -7.78 -4.34
C GLU A 485 -9.90 -8.09 -5.30
N ASP A 486 -10.96 -7.29 -5.24
CA ASP A 486 -12.17 -7.43 -6.05
C ASP A 486 -12.11 -6.68 -7.38
N VAL A 487 -11.04 -5.93 -7.65
CA VAL A 487 -10.91 -5.13 -8.87
C VAL A 487 -9.62 -5.44 -9.61
N ARG A 488 -9.75 -5.67 -10.91
CA ARG A 488 -8.62 -5.74 -11.83
C ARG A 488 -8.59 -4.49 -12.70
N TYR A 489 -7.42 -3.87 -12.77
CA TYR A 489 -7.22 -2.60 -13.49
C TYR A 489 -6.41 -2.83 -14.75
N HIS A 490 -6.90 -2.26 -15.84
CA HIS A 490 -6.30 -2.24 -17.15
C HIS A 490 -5.88 -0.80 -17.46
N PHE A 491 -4.59 -0.51 -17.38
CA PHE A 491 -4.04 0.80 -17.75
C PHE A 491 -3.55 0.78 -19.19
N ILE A 492 -3.99 1.78 -19.97
CA ILE A 492 -3.42 2.13 -21.28
C ILE A 492 -2.77 3.51 -21.12
N PRO A 493 -1.50 3.60 -20.66
CA PRO A 493 -0.91 4.87 -20.28
C PRO A 493 -0.83 5.88 -21.42
N VAL A 494 -0.65 5.41 -22.65
CA VAL A 494 -0.55 6.26 -23.83
C VAL A 494 -1.29 5.64 -25.02
N SER A 495 -2.45 6.20 -25.32
CA SER A 495 -3.25 5.80 -26.48
C SER A 495 -2.70 6.37 -27.80
N ASN A 496 -1.98 7.49 -27.76
CA ASN A 496 -1.38 8.16 -28.93
C ASN A 496 0.13 8.35 -28.77
N PRO A 497 0.93 7.27 -28.88
CA PRO A 497 2.37 7.35 -28.65
C PRO A 497 3.10 8.21 -29.69
N ASP A 498 2.57 8.31 -30.91
CA ASP A 498 3.18 9.13 -31.97
C ASP A 498 2.93 10.63 -31.73
N GLY A 499 1.68 11.01 -31.43
CA GLY A 499 1.34 12.38 -31.09
C GLY A 499 2.09 12.87 -29.84
N LEU A 500 2.25 12.00 -28.85
CA LEU A 500 3.04 12.28 -27.65
C LEU A 500 4.50 12.60 -28.01
N GLU A 501 5.12 11.80 -28.89
CA GLU A 501 6.50 12.03 -29.33
C GLU A 501 6.67 13.30 -30.18
N ILE A 502 5.70 13.61 -31.04
CA ILE A 502 5.71 14.86 -31.84
C ILE A 502 5.68 16.07 -30.91
N SER A 503 4.76 16.06 -29.94
CA SER A 503 4.66 17.12 -28.93
C SER A 503 5.92 17.23 -28.07
N HIS A 504 6.40 16.11 -27.55
CA HIS A 504 7.58 16.03 -26.69
C HIS A 504 8.84 16.56 -27.38
N THR A 505 9.12 16.08 -28.60
CA THR A 505 10.34 16.43 -29.34
C THR A 505 10.25 17.79 -30.02
N GLY A 506 9.03 18.33 -30.20
CA GLY A 506 8.79 19.54 -30.98
C GLY A 506 9.27 19.42 -32.43
N THR A 507 9.26 18.21 -32.99
CA THR A 507 9.77 17.90 -34.33
C THR A 507 8.72 17.19 -35.16
N LEU A 508 8.49 17.67 -36.38
CA LEU A 508 7.56 17.05 -37.33
C LEU A 508 8.30 16.07 -38.25
N GLY A 509 7.68 14.92 -38.48
CA GLY A 509 8.03 14.05 -39.61
C GLY A 509 7.55 14.65 -40.93
N GLN A 510 7.88 13.98 -42.05
CA GLN A 510 7.54 14.49 -43.38
C GLN A 510 6.02 14.68 -43.55
N ALA A 511 5.22 13.69 -43.12
CA ALA A 511 3.77 13.75 -43.27
C ALA A 511 3.15 14.87 -42.43
N GLN A 512 3.57 15.02 -41.16
CA GLN A 512 3.06 16.08 -40.28
C GLN A 512 3.52 17.47 -40.72
N ARG A 513 4.70 17.56 -41.34
CA ARG A 513 5.18 18.81 -41.95
C ARG A 513 4.34 19.24 -43.16
N GLU A 514 3.85 18.30 -43.96
CA GLU A 514 2.92 18.61 -45.06
C GLU A 514 1.59 19.17 -44.52
N ILE A 515 1.10 18.64 -43.39
CA ILE A 515 -0.07 19.17 -42.67
C ILE A 515 0.20 20.59 -42.18
N TYR A 516 1.32 20.81 -41.46
CA TYR A 516 1.73 22.13 -40.99
C TYR A 516 1.80 23.17 -42.12
N LEU A 517 2.45 22.84 -43.24
CA LEU A 517 2.57 23.75 -44.38
C LEU A 517 1.20 24.07 -45.02
N SER A 518 0.29 23.10 -45.03
CA SER A 518 -1.08 23.29 -45.52
C SER A 518 -1.87 24.23 -44.60
N GLU A 519 -1.81 24.02 -43.29
CA GLU A 519 -2.49 24.87 -42.29
C GLU A 519 -1.91 26.29 -42.26
N LEU A 520 -0.59 26.43 -42.35
CA LEU A 520 0.10 27.70 -42.47
C LEU A 520 -0.34 28.45 -43.74
N ALA A 521 -0.43 27.76 -44.88
CA ALA A 521 -0.89 28.36 -46.14
C ALA A 521 -2.38 28.76 -46.09
N ALA A 522 -3.19 28.03 -45.32
CA ALA A 522 -4.59 28.34 -45.07
C ALA A 522 -4.80 29.45 -44.02
N GLY A 523 -3.75 29.86 -43.31
CA GLY A 523 -3.83 30.85 -42.22
C GLY A 523 -4.49 30.30 -40.96
N LEU A 524 -4.49 28.98 -40.78
CA LEU A 524 -5.01 28.30 -39.59
C LEU A 524 -4.01 28.30 -38.43
N THR A 525 -2.73 28.56 -38.69
CA THR A 525 -1.69 28.74 -37.69
C THR A 525 -0.69 29.82 -38.14
N ASP A 526 -0.10 30.52 -37.18
CA ASP A 526 1.03 31.44 -37.34
C ASP A 526 2.26 31.02 -36.50
N LEU A 527 2.18 29.86 -35.85
CA LEU A 527 3.23 29.31 -35.01
C LEU A 527 4.44 28.92 -35.85
N THR A 528 5.62 28.93 -35.22
CA THR A 528 6.79 28.27 -35.81
C THR A 528 6.57 26.75 -35.86
N GLU A 529 7.29 26.06 -36.76
CA GLU A 529 7.18 24.59 -36.92
C GLU A 529 7.38 23.84 -35.59
N ALA A 530 8.27 24.33 -34.71
CA ALA A 530 8.54 23.72 -33.41
C ALA A 530 7.44 24.01 -32.37
N GLU A 531 6.86 25.21 -32.35
CA GLU A 531 5.73 25.54 -31.47
C GLU A 531 4.48 24.78 -31.89
N TYR A 532 4.24 24.69 -33.19
CA TYR A 532 3.17 23.91 -33.78
C TYR A 532 3.29 22.42 -33.42
N ALA A 533 4.48 21.83 -33.55
CA ALA A 533 4.73 20.46 -33.15
C ALA A 533 4.46 20.23 -31.65
N ARG A 534 4.86 21.16 -30.77
CA ARG A 534 4.60 21.08 -29.32
C ARG A 534 3.11 21.13 -28.97
N GLN A 535 2.29 21.75 -29.82
CA GLN A 535 0.83 21.82 -29.64
C GLN A 535 0.08 20.71 -30.40
N TRP A 536 0.79 19.72 -30.96
CA TRP A 536 0.20 18.65 -31.75
C TRP A 536 -0.73 17.77 -30.91
N LYS A 537 -2.00 17.67 -31.31
CA LYS A 537 -3.05 16.94 -30.58
C LYS A 537 -3.34 15.57 -31.21
N SER A 538 -3.44 15.52 -32.54
CA SER A 538 -3.77 14.34 -33.34
C SER A 538 -2.76 13.20 -33.24
N ASN A 539 -3.07 12.03 -33.82
CA ASN A 539 -2.07 11.00 -34.09
C ASN A 539 -1.11 11.42 -35.23
N ALA A 540 -0.14 10.57 -35.58
CA ALA A 540 0.81 10.88 -36.66
C ALA A 540 0.15 11.04 -38.04
N ALA A 541 -1.04 10.48 -38.28
CA ALA A 541 -1.78 10.68 -39.53
C ALA A 541 -2.57 12.00 -39.57
N GLY A 542 -2.52 12.81 -38.51
CA GLY A 542 -3.30 14.04 -38.40
C GLY A 542 -4.78 13.78 -38.13
N VAL A 543 -5.13 12.71 -37.43
CA VAL A 543 -6.49 12.42 -36.98
C VAL A 543 -6.56 12.57 -35.46
N ASP A 544 -7.50 13.36 -34.99
CA ASP A 544 -7.87 13.48 -33.59
C ASP A 544 -8.58 12.20 -33.16
N LEU A 545 -7.89 11.40 -32.36
CA LEU A 545 -8.38 10.09 -31.94
C LEU A 545 -9.68 10.22 -31.12
N ASN A 546 -9.85 11.28 -30.34
CA ASN A 546 -11.07 11.52 -29.56
C ASN A 546 -12.20 12.20 -30.37
N ARG A 547 -12.08 12.14 -31.70
CA ARG A 547 -13.14 12.41 -32.68
C ARG A 547 -13.39 11.22 -33.59
N ASN A 548 -12.66 10.11 -33.40
CA ASN A 548 -12.63 8.97 -34.31
C ASN A 548 -13.48 7.78 -33.85
N PHE A 549 -14.23 7.86 -32.74
CA PHE A 549 -15.11 6.77 -32.29
C PHE A 549 -16.54 6.92 -32.83
N ASP A 550 -17.31 5.83 -32.88
CA ASP A 550 -18.69 5.83 -33.40
C ASP A 550 -19.71 6.39 -32.39
N ALA A 551 -19.51 7.62 -31.94
CA ALA A 551 -20.37 8.34 -31.01
C ALA A 551 -20.85 9.65 -31.62
N GLY A 552 -21.85 9.59 -32.49
CA GLY A 552 -22.26 10.78 -33.24
C GLY A 552 -21.22 11.23 -34.28
N TRP A 553 -20.35 10.31 -34.74
CA TRP A 553 -19.27 10.62 -35.68
C TRP A 553 -19.77 11.26 -36.99
N VAL A 554 -20.93 10.81 -37.48
CA VAL A 554 -21.53 11.31 -38.73
C VAL A 554 -21.99 12.78 -38.63
N GLN A 555 -22.15 13.30 -37.42
CA GLN A 555 -22.54 14.68 -37.14
C GLN A 555 -21.35 15.66 -37.16
N ILE A 556 -20.12 15.16 -37.15
CA ILE A 556 -18.91 16.01 -37.20
C ILE A 556 -18.74 16.56 -38.62
N GLU A 557 -18.65 17.89 -38.77
CA GLU A 557 -18.50 18.58 -40.06
C GLU A 557 -17.14 19.28 -40.18
N ASP A 558 -16.06 18.51 -40.11
CA ASP A 558 -14.66 18.96 -40.22
C ASP A 558 -14.05 18.77 -41.63
N GLY A 559 -14.73 18.01 -42.49
CA GLY A 559 -14.26 17.64 -43.82
C GLY A 559 -13.27 16.47 -43.86
N GLY A 560 -12.89 15.89 -42.70
CA GLY A 560 -11.97 14.75 -42.60
C GLY A 560 -10.57 15.01 -43.18
N VAL A 561 -10.13 16.27 -43.18
CA VAL A 561 -8.81 16.67 -43.69
C VAL A 561 -7.79 16.52 -42.57
N PRO A 562 -6.69 15.76 -42.75
CA PRO A 562 -5.63 15.63 -41.76
C PRO A 562 -5.17 16.99 -41.21
N SER A 563 -5.15 17.10 -39.89
CA SER A 563 -4.91 18.33 -39.16
C SER A 563 -4.19 18.05 -37.84
N SER A 564 -3.49 19.05 -37.29
CA SER A 564 -2.88 18.92 -35.96
C SER A 564 -3.89 18.72 -34.83
N GLU A 565 -5.16 19.04 -35.06
CA GLU A 565 -6.28 18.79 -34.13
C GLU A 565 -7.63 18.73 -34.86
N GLY A 566 -8.65 18.13 -34.24
CA GLY A 566 -10.04 18.21 -34.69
C GLY A 566 -10.45 17.33 -35.89
N CYS A 567 -9.50 16.78 -36.66
CA CYS A 567 -9.81 15.87 -37.77
C CYS A 567 -10.39 14.54 -37.25
N ARG A 568 -11.59 14.16 -37.69
CA ARG A 568 -12.30 12.95 -37.24
C ARG A 568 -11.88 11.65 -37.93
N GLY A 569 -11.04 11.73 -38.97
CA GLY A 569 -10.71 10.60 -39.85
C GLY A 569 -11.73 10.35 -40.98
N ALA A 570 -11.56 9.26 -41.70
CA ALA A 570 -12.38 8.90 -42.87
C ALA A 570 -13.56 7.97 -42.52
N ALA A 571 -13.46 7.23 -41.42
CA ALA A 571 -14.54 6.45 -40.82
C ALA A 571 -14.29 6.28 -39.30
N PRO A 572 -15.32 5.93 -38.51
CA PRO A 572 -15.09 5.57 -37.11
C PRO A 572 -14.09 4.42 -36.98
N GLU A 573 -13.16 4.54 -36.04
CA GLU A 573 -12.15 3.55 -35.67
C GLU A 573 -11.26 3.13 -36.85
N ASP A 574 -11.03 4.05 -37.79
CA ASP A 574 -10.18 3.80 -38.94
C ASP A 574 -8.69 3.94 -38.62
N GLN A 575 -8.35 4.70 -37.58
CA GLN A 575 -6.98 4.82 -37.08
C GLN A 575 -6.57 3.56 -36.33
N PRO A 576 -5.29 3.13 -36.43
CA PRO A 576 -4.83 1.94 -35.74
C PRO A 576 -4.92 2.08 -34.21
N GLU A 577 -4.72 3.28 -33.66
CA GLU A 577 -4.79 3.54 -32.22
C GLU A 577 -6.23 3.46 -31.68
N SER A 578 -7.17 4.18 -32.30
CA SER A 578 -8.59 4.16 -31.88
C SER A 578 -9.21 2.78 -32.07
N ARG A 579 -8.86 2.08 -33.16
CA ARG A 579 -9.28 0.68 -33.40
C ARG A 579 -8.76 -0.25 -32.30
N ALA A 580 -7.48 -0.17 -31.96
CA ALA A 580 -6.89 -1.00 -30.91
C ALA A 580 -7.58 -0.79 -29.56
N LEU A 581 -7.80 0.47 -29.17
CA LEU A 581 -8.50 0.81 -27.92
C LEU A 581 -9.95 0.34 -27.92
N ALA A 582 -10.67 0.51 -29.03
CA ALA A 582 -12.05 0.06 -29.17
C ALA A 582 -12.17 -1.48 -29.17
N GLU A 583 -11.28 -2.19 -29.86
CA GLU A 583 -11.23 -3.65 -29.87
C GLU A 583 -10.90 -4.20 -28.48
N TYR A 584 -9.95 -3.61 -27.77
CA TYR A 584 -9.61 -3.99 -26.40
C TYR A 584 -10.79 -3.79 -25.45
N THR A 585 -11.45 -2.62 -25.53
CA THR A 585 -12.62 -2.30 -24.70
C THR A 585 -13.77 -3.28 -24.96
N ARG A 586 -14.05 -3.64 -26.23
CA ARG A 586 -15.08 -4.63 -26.58
C ARG A 586 -14.75 -6.05 -26.10
N GLN A 587 -13.47 -6.40 -26.00
CA GLN A 587 -13.04 -7.71 -25.50
C GLN A 587 -13.12 -7.79 -23.99
N LEU A 588 -12.74 -6.71 -23.30
CA LEU A 588 -12.75 -6.61 -21.85
C LEU A 588 -14.17 -6.44 -21.30
N MET A 589 -14.97 -5.55 -21.89
CA MET A 589 -16.26 -5.09 -21.36
C MET A 589 -16.15 -4.64 -19.88
N PRO A 590 -15.32 -3.63 -19.58
CA PRO A 590 -15.09 -3.18 -18.21
C PRO A 590 -16.37 -2.62 -17.55
N ASP A 591 -16.42 -2.68 -16.23
CA ASP A 591 -17.50 -2.11 -15.41
C ASP A 591 -17.43 -0.57 -15.34
N ALA A 592 -16.24 0.00 -15.55
CA ALA A 592 -16.06 1.44 -15.68
C ALA A 592 -14.84 1.81 -16.54
N THR A 593 -14.92 2.98 -17.20
CA THR A 593 -13.78 3.57 -17.90
C THR A 593 -13.47 5.00 -17.45
N VAL A 594 -12.18 5.31 -17.31
CA VAL A 594 -11.69 6.68 -17.03
C VAL A 594 -10.74 7.12 -18.15
N SER A 595 -11.03 8.29 -18.72
CA SER A 595 -10.22 8.92 -19.76
C SER A 595 -9.57 10.20 -19.23
N TYR A 596 -8.24 10.20 -19.07
CA TYR A 596 -7.51 11.40 -18.66
C TYR A 596 -7.14 12.28 -19.86
N HIS A 597 -7.53 13.55 -19.75
CA HIS A 597 -7.28 14.62 -20.72
C HIS A 597 -6.67 15.83 -20.00
N SER A 598 -6.28 16.86 -20.76
CA SER A 598 -6.09 18.20 -20.22
C SER A 598 -6.54 19.29 -21.23
N SER A 599 -7.04 20.45 -20.79
CA SER A 599 -7.07 20.95 -19.40
C SER A 599 -8.40 21.55 -18.94
N GLY A 600 -8.60 21.61 -17.63
CA GLY A 600 -9.83 22.19 -17.05
C GLY A 600 -9.99 22.02 -15.54
N SER A 601 -9.39 20.98 -14.95
CA SER A 601 -9.58 20.60 -13.54
C SER A 601 -11.05 20.31 -13.23
N LEU A 602 -11.69 19.50 -14.07
CA LEU A 602 -13.13 19.20 -14.05
C LEU A 602 -13.41 17.79 -14.59
N VAL A 603 -14.64 17.31 -14.44
CA VAL A 603 -15.06 15.97 -14.89
C VAL A 603 -16.30 16.06 -15.79
N TYR A 604 -16.26 15.39 -16.94
CA TYR A 604 -17.40 15.17 -17.84
C TYR A 604 -17.93 13.74 -17.72
N ALA A 605 -19.25 13.59 -17.65
CA ALA A 605 -19.91 12.29 -17.47
C ALA A 605 -21.00 12.00 -18.52
N GLU A 606 -21.88 12.96 -18.76
CA GLU A 606 -23.13 12.72 -19.50
C GLU A 606 -22.92 12.72 -21.01
N TYR A 607 -23.74 11.97 -21.74
CA TYR A 607 -23.84 12.05 -23.20
C TYR A 607 -25.29 11.97 -23.65
N ALA A 608 -25.70 12.86 -24.56
CA ALA A 608 -27.09 13.02 -24.97
C ALA A 608 -27.70 11.77 -25.63
N LEU A 609 -26.89 10.92 -26.29
CA LEU A 609 -27.37 9.68 -26.93
C LEU A 609 -27.23 8.43 -26.05
N ALA A 610 -26.72 8.56 -24.83
CA ALA A 610 -26.57 7.43 -23.92
C ALA A 610 -27.89 7.09 -23.18
N PRO A 611 -28.12 5.83 -22.79
CA PRO A 611 -29.22 5.47 -21.91
C PRO A 611 -29.16 6.24 -20.58
N GLN A 612 -30.33 6.65 -20.06
CA GLN A 612 -30.41 7.46 -18.85
C GLN A 612 -29.77 6.78 -17.63
N GLU A 613 -29.91 5.45 -17.51
CA GLU A 613 -29.31 4.67 -16.41
C GLU A 613 -27.78 4.69 -16.47
N VAL A 614 -27.21 4.61 -17.67
CA VAL A 614 -25.75 4.68 -17.88
C VAL A 614 -25.24 6.09 -17.59
N ASN A 615 -25.95 7.13 -18.04
CA ASN A 615 -25.60 8.52 -17.67
C ASN A 615 -25.66 8.73 -16.15
N ALA A 616 -26.65 8.18 -15.46
CA ALA A 616 -26.74 8.28 -14.00
C ALA A 616 -25.56 7.57 -13.31
N ALA A 617 -25.14 6.40 -13.79
CA ALA A 617 -23.97 5.70 -13.29
C ALA A 617 -22.67 6.48 -13.57
N SER A 618 -22.47 6.99 -14.79
CA SER A 618 -21.32 7.84 -15.15
C SER A 618 -21.27 9.10 -14.29
N ARG A 619 -22.42 9.73 -14.02
CA ARG A 619 -22.50 10.91 -13.16
C ARG A 619 -22.10 10.59 -11.73
N SER A 620 -22.59 9.48 -11.17
CA SER A 620 -22.20 9.03 -9.83
C SER A 620 -20.72 8.71 -9.73
N LEU A 621 -20.13 8.08 -10.76
CA LEU A 621 -18.69 7.85 -10.85
C LEU A 621 -17.91 9.17 -10.91
N ALA A 622 -18.37 10.12 -11.71
CA ALA A 622 -17.75 11.44 -11.84
C ALA A 622 -17.81 12.25 -10.54
N GLU A 623 -18.93 12.18 -9.82
CA GLU A 623 -19.07 12.80 -8.50
C GLU A 623 -18.06 12.21 -7.50
N ALA A 624 -17.92 10.87 -7.46
CA ALA A 624 -16.93 10.20 -6.61
C ALA A 624 -15.49 10.60 -6.98
N LEU A 625 -15.16 10.61 -8.26
CA LEU A 625 -13.82 10.99 -8.75
C LEU A 625 -13.54 12.48 -8.62
N GLY A 626 -14.55 13.35 -8.63
CA GLY A 626 -14.40 14.80 -8.54
C GLY A 626 -14.26 15.33 -7.12
N GLU A 627 -14.75 14.61 -6.11
CA GLU A 627 -14.81 15.08 -4.72
C GLU A 627 -13.41 15.38 -4.13
N ALA A 628 -12.53 14.37 -4.07
CA ALA A 628 -11.20 14.52 -3.46
C ALA A 628 -10.27 15.48 -4.23
N PRO A 629 -10.20 15.46 -5.58
CA PRO A 629 -9.44 16.46 -6.32
C PRO A 629 -10.05 17.87 -6.22
N GLY A 630 -11.33 18.01 -5.86
CA GLY A 630 -12.07 19.28 -5.94
C GLY A 630 -12.43 19.65 -7.38
N TYR A 631 -12.65 18.69 -8.27
CA TYR A 631 -13.03 18.90 -9.67
C TYR A 631 -14.55 18.98 -9.80
N PRO A 632 -15.12 20.11 -10.28
CA PRO A 632 -16.54 20.18 -10.53
C PRO A 632 -16.94 19.28 -11.69
N LEU A 633 -18.17 18.77 -11.61
CA LEU A 633 -18.85 18.18 -12.75
C LEU A 633 -19.26 19.30 -13.72
N GLU A 634 -19.00 19.11 -15.01
CA GLU A 634 -19.52 20.00 -16.05
C GLU A 634 -20.49 19.25 -16.96
N ASP A 635 -21.73 19.71 -17.00
CA ASP A 635 -22.79 19.18 -17.85
C ASP A 635 -22.89 20.07 -19.10
N THR A 636 -22.52 19.56 -20.28
CA THR A 636 -22.75 20.27 -21.54
C THR A 636 -24.04 19.80 -22.19
N GLU A 637 -24.96 20.74 -22.49
CA GLU A 637 -26.11 20.45 -23.37
C GLU A 637 -25.67 20.23 -24.83
N GLU A 638 -24.42 20.60 -25.15
CA GLU A 638 -23.82 20.44 -26.48
C GLU A 638 -23.22 19.04 -26.64
N LEU A 639 -23.55 18.41 -27.78
CA LEU A 639 -23.05 17.10 -28.16
C LEU A 639 -21.63 17.27 -28.74
N ASP A 640 -20.62 16.98 -27.93
CA ASP A 640 -19.27 16.76 -28.46
C ASP A 640 -19.19 15.33 -29.02
N ALA A 641 -18.97 15.20 -30.33
CA ALA A 641 -19.10 13.93 -31.03
C ALA A 641 -17.76 13.23 -31.22
N GLY A 642 -17.81 11.90 -31.33
CA GLY A 642 -16.69 11.05 -31.73
C GLY A 642 -15.73 10.69 -30.61
N GLY A 643 -16.04 11.05 -29.36
CA GLY A 643 -15.21 10.76 -28.19
C GLY A 643 -15.28 9.31 -27.71
N TYR A 644 -14.18 8.84 -27.11
CA TYR A 644 -14.11 7.49 -26.53
C TYR A 644 -15.14 7.29 -25.42
N LYS A 645 -15.21 8.24 -24.47
CA LYS A 645 -16.17 8.21 -23.35
C LYS A 645 -17.60 8.05 -23.87
N ASP A 646 -17.98 8.87 -24.86
CA ASP A 646 -19.32 8.89 -25.45
C ASP A 646 -19.66 7.57 -26.15
N TRP A 647 -18.68 6.97 -26.83
CA TRP A 647 -18.83 5.67 -27.47
C TRP A 647 -19.00 4.55 -26.44
N ALA A 648 -18.20 4.53 -25.37
CA ALA A 648 -18.33 3.55 -24.30
C ALA A 648 -19.74 3.60 -23.64
N VAL A 649 -20.23 4.80 -23.31
CA VAL A 649 -21.56 4.95 -22.68
C VAL A 649 -22.71 4.62 -23.63
N SER A 650 -22.64 5.06 -24.89
CA SER A 650 -23.77 4.94 -25.82
C SER A 650 -23.82 3.61 -26.56
N ALA A 651 -22.67 3.08 -26.99
CA ALA A 651 -22.60 1.86 -27.78
C ALA A 651 -22.47 0.60 -26.92
N LEU A 652 -21.76 0.67 -25.78
CA LEU A 652 -21.48 -0.50 -24.93
C LEU A 652 -22.25 -0.48 -23.60
N GLY A 653 -22.80 0.67 -23.20
CA GLY A 653 -23.51 0.82 -21.94
C GLY A 653 -22.59 0.81 -20.71
N ILE A 654 -21.31 1.15 -20.91
CA ILE A 654 -20.28 1.18 -19.86
C ILE A 654 -20.29 2.57 -19.21
N PRO A 655 -20.44 2.68 -17.88
CA PRO A 655 -20.21 3.94 -17.17
C PRO A 655 -18.81 4.49 -17.46
N SER A 656 -18.72 5.71 -17.96
CA SER A 656 -17.46 6.30 -18.40
C SER A 656 -17.39 7.78 -18.10
N VAL A 657 -16.19 8.24 -17.72
CA VAL A 657 -15.92 9.66 -17.46
C VAL A 657 -14.68 10.15 -18.21
N THR A 658 -14.68 11.44 -18.53
CA THR A 658 -13.49 12.18 -18.95
C THR A 658 -13.07 13.10 -17.80
N VAL A 659 -11.81 13.01 -17.39
CA VAL A 659 -11.23 13.86 -16.34
C VAL A 659 -10.22 14.81 -17.00
N GLU A 660 -10.53 16.10 -16.99
CA GLU A 660 -9.66 17.16 -17.50
C GLU A 660 -8.69 17.61 -16.40
N LEU A 661 -7.41 17.30 -16.57
CA LEU A 661 -6.35 17.58 -15.59
C LEU A 661 -5.76 18.98 -15.78
N GLY A 662 -5.22 19.56 -14.71
CA GLY A 662 -4.52 20.84 -14.80
C GLY A 662 -5.40 21.99 -15.29
N TYR A 663 -4.78 23.10 -15.66
CA TYR A 663 -5.49 24.28 -16.17
C TYR A 663 -4.54 25.19 -16.94
N GLY A 664 -4.99 25.67 -18.10
CA GLY A 664 -4.27 26.62 -18.96
C GLY A 664 -3.78 25.97 -20.24
N ASP A 665 -2.64 26.42 -20.74
CA ASP A 665 -2.10 25.95 -22.01
C ASP A 665 -1.55 24.51 -21.91
N ASP A 666 -1.71 23.75 -22.99
CA ASP A 666 -1.04 22.47 -23.18
C ASP A 666 0.13 22.59 -24.18
N PRO A 667 1.25 21.88 -23.94
CA PRO A 667 1.48 20.92 -22.84
C PRO A 667 1.60 21.58 -21.46
N GLN A 668 1.00 20.96 -20.44
CA GLN A 668 1.07 21.45 -19.05
C GLN A 668 2.52 21.65 -18.56
N ARG A 669 2.72 22.61 -17.66
CA ARG A 669 4.02 22.83 -17.00
C ARG A 669 4.44 21.57 -16.23
N LEU A 670 5.71 21.20 -16.31
CA LEU A 670 6.24 20.02 -15.62
C LEU A 670 5.98 20.04 -14.12
N ALA A 671 6.14 21.20 -13.46
CA ALA A 671 5.86 21.35 -12.03
C ALA A 671 4.37 21.15 -11.68
N ALA A 672 3.45 21.40 -12.61
CA ALA A 672 2.02 21.16 -12.37
C ALA A 672 1.71 19.66 -12.20
N CYS A 673 2.58 18.77 -12.69
CA CYS A 673 2.46 17.32 -12.48
C CYS A 673 2.46 16.95 -11.00
N ALA A 674 3.14 17.70 -10.13
CA ALA A 674 3.15 17.45 -8.69
C ALA A 674 1.72 17.57 -8.11
N VAL A 675 1.07 18.70 -8.36
CA VAL A 675 -0.29 18.98 -7.88
C VAL A 675 -1.32 18.06 -8.56
N ILE A 676 -1.15 17.81 -9.86
CA ILE A 676 -2.06 16.91 -10.59
C ILE A 676 -1.98 15.50 -10.03
N ARG A 677 -0.77 14.99 -9.74
CA ARG A 677 -0.60 13.68 -9.11
C ARG A 677 -1.28 13.63 -7.75
N VAL A 678 -0.90 14.48 -6.80
CA VAL A 678 -1.43 14.37 -5.42
C VAL A 678 -2.95 14.46 -5.38
N ARG A 679 -3.56 15.28 -6.26
CA ARG A 679 -5.01 15.38 -6.35
C ARG A 679 -5.69 14.11 -6.88
N ASN A 680 -5.04 13.34 -7.76
CA ASN A 680 -5.71 12.31 -8.56
C ASN A 680 -5.13 10.89 -8.41
N VAL A 681 -4.01 10.69 -7.72
CA VAL A 681 -3.35 9.38 -7.63
C VAL A 681 -4.19 8.34 -6.87
N ALA A 682 -5.16 8.77 -6.07
CA ALA A 682 -6.12 7.92 -5.36
C ALA A 682 -7.28 7.40 -6.23
N ALA A 683 -7.44 7.88 -7.46
CA ALA A 683 -8.61 7.59 -8.28
C ALA A 683 -8.92 6.08 -8.42
N PRO A 684 -7.95 5.16 -8.60
CA PRO A 684 -8.27 3.73 -8.67
C PRO A 684 -9.04 3.21 -7.45
N TYR A 685 -8.62 3.58 -6.25
CA TYR A 685 -9.27 3.16 -5.00
C TYR A 685 -10.67 3.77 -4.85
N VAL A 686 -10.85 5.02 -5.28
CA VAL A 686 -12.18 5.66 -5.33
C VAL A 686 -13.12 4.90 -6.26
N ILE A 687 -12.62 4.40 -7.40
CA ILE A 687 -13.40 3.59 -8.34
C ILE A 687 -13.81 2.25 -7.70
N ALA A 688 -12.90 1.57 -7.00
CA ALA A 688 -13.24 0.34 -6.29
C ALA A 688 -14.37 0.55 -5.25
N ASP A 689 -14.27 1.61 -4.44
CA ASP A 689 -15.29 1.91 -3.44
C ASP A 689 -16.63 2.30 -4.08
N TRP A 690 -16.59 3.00 -5.22
CA TRP A 690 -17.77 3.30 -6.01
C TRP A 690 -18.43 2.02 -6.55
N LEU A 691 -17.67 1.09 -7.13
CA LEU A 691 -18.15 -0.19 -7.65
C LEU A 691 -18.86 -1.02 -6.57
N ARG A 692 -18.22 -1.17 -5.41
CA ARG A 692 -18.80 -1.89 -4.25
C ARG A 692 -20.11 -1.26 -3.79
N SER A 693 -20.18 0.07 -3.79
CA SER A 693 -21.38 0.81 -3.39
C SER A 693 -22.51 0.66 -4.41
N ALA A 694 -22.19 0.67 -5.71
CA ALA A 694 -23.15 0.48 -6.79
C ALA A 694 -23.75 -0.94 -6.79
N ALA A 695 -22.98 -1.96 -6.43
CA ALA A 695 -23.46 -3.35 -6.35
C ALA A 695 -24.38 -3.64 -5.14
N ALA A 696 -24.31 -2.81 -4.09
CA ALA A 696 -25.10 -2.97 -2.87
C ALA A 696 -26.50 -2.32 -2.93
N GLY A 697 -26.73 -1.42 -3.90
CA GLY A 697 -27.99 -0.70 -4.13
C GLY A 697 -28.89 -1.38 -5.15
#